data_AF-A0A9D9M689-F1
#
_entry.id   AF-A0A9D9M689-F1
#
_cell.length_a   1.000
_cell.length_b   1.000
_cell.length_c   1.000
_cell.angle_alpha   90.00
_cell.angle_beta   90.00
_cell.angle_gamma   90.00
#
_symmetry.space_group_name_H-M   'P 1'
#
loop_
_entity.id
_entity.type
_entity.pdbx_description
1 polymer ?
#
loop_
_entity_poly.entity_id
_entity_poly.type
_entity_poly.pdbx_seq_one_letter_code
_entity_poly.pdbx_strand_id
1 'polypeptide(L)'
;MNRYVKYLVLMSAALTLAAACVKEQPAAERQREMVTISASVSDDPLTKVVFDKADGDGLSLAWDDGDCLTVISGSQSAQYEIQEGYTEHDAKFRGPNVTGDKYTIIYPGDYQSLSDAEAFYSTEQVQNGNDNIDHLRYIAVLQDIDTKDDIVFSPDWAASHGGTLKQCGVVKFILTLPNDVKSPRKVTLSGAGKDISVSIKNVNLTSSHVLTAYAVIPWDVTIPAGTKLSFTVTGSDGGTWVRTQTISKATELKQGVQSIFRLTKGFSEQLFAGGNGTESSPYLISGARHVQNMHASGILEQGKKTWFKMIDDVDMSVLSTAWAPLNQVNPYSCEVDFDGDGHTIDKFSCNVTDACPGFFSVLYGDMHDVKFTNAQIDKTNDNSGHPCGIIAGYGGYGGRPARIWNVHVNGTVNSTKVNGVGGMFGRINAMDIESCSADCTVNNKNDFTGLIFGYDAGFSIIRNCWTSGTLNGGNKSGGIGGGIIKASTSIYNCYCLAEVNGSFQAGGILGHANMDKKGDNATLEPGNHIEKCIAWNSSIKSTATDANEHYSSGVIVGYTAAQNYLADCYRKADISFTECPKNTSLGYGVTNQENASPSSPMTHSSNTYDFAYHGKAAASGKSLSQVARDLGWSSTIWDMSGSVPTLTGKAEFYDFSASSGAPSAPTGSNPKPGQGEIRPSAGNGWTIETINEALTLYSYAGTLAETGKVARIFVLDLDLSNPNYKIKFVHASPSIENSAALSALGNQGVAAINGAYEQGSIVFKADGIGYSYMPNNEISWTSPKNEVRYVPNWKSEAAFYYNSNSNLKMSFDGYGLSIDEQRSFYTFSTGEWDNILSSAPMLINDWYPSGTIFVDPSLTAAQITQYGAYSNEDPRYHQSQTHPRTAIAITEGNHFLMITVDGRQTQAVGMSAKQLTNFLVNRFNPRWALNLDGGGSTTMSIRRSSGVEVINYPCSDGSDGTHTGERKVSSHICIVRK
;
A
#
# COMPACT_ATOMS: atom_id res chain seq x y z
N MET A 1 -26.33 -78.08 56.04
CA MET A 1 -25.58 -77.31 57.06
C MET A 1 -25.81 -75.83 56.71
N ASN A 2 -26.31 -74.92 57.56
CA ASN A 2 -26.63 -74.98 58.99
C ASN A 2 -27.70 -73.89 59.36
N ARG A 3 -28.67 -74.21 60.24
CA ARG A 3 -29.59 -73.31 61.03
C ARG A 3 -30.81 -72.56 60.40
N TYR A 4 -32.01 -72.91 60.93
CA TYR A 4 -33.21 -72.10 61.37
C TYR A 4 -33.81 -70.98 60.45
N VAL A 5 -35.07 -71.05 59.94
CA VAL A 5 -36.43 -70.88 60.59
C VAL A 5 -36.80 -69.39 60.84
N LYS A 6 -37.97 -68.80 60.47
CA LYS A 6 -39.40 -69.21 60.71
C LYS A 6 -40.46 -68.59 59.73
N TYR A 7 -41.73 -68.98 59.95
CA TYR A 7 -43.09 -68.54 59.48
C TYR A 7 -43.48 -67.05 59.74
N LEU A 8 -44.61 -66.42 59.32
CA LEU A 8 -46.00 -66.87 58.94
C LEU A 8 -46.73 -65.74 58.12
N VAL A 9 -47.27 -65.92 56.90
CA VAL A 9 -48.67 -66.24 56.42
C VAL A 9 -49.82 -65.22 56.74
N LEU A 10 -50.77 -65.07 55.78
CA LEU A 10 -52.16 -64.48 55.81
C LEU A 10 -52.34 -62.96 55.49
N MET A 11 -53.45 -62.50 54.87
CA MET A 11 -54.38 -63.08 53.86
C MET A 11 -55.32 -62.00 53.28
N SER A 12 -56.10 -62.39 52.27
CA SER A 12 -57.12 -61.68 51.48
C SER A 12 -58.29 -60.96 52.21
N ALA A 13 -58.82 -59.96 51.50
CA ALA A 13 -60.24 -59.59 51.32
C ALA A 13 -61.06 -58.86 52.41
N ALA A 14 -61.60 -57.73 51.97
CA ALA A 14 -62.66 -56.84 52.47
C ALA A 14 -63.82 -57.41 53.33
N LEU A 15 -64.36 -56.63 54.29
CA LEU A 15 -65.56 -55.75 54.08
C LEU A 15 -65.95 -54.90 55.33
N THR A 16 -66.23 -53.59 55.12
CA THR A 16 -67.22 -52.67 55.79
C THR A 16 -67.38 -52.46 57.32
N LEU A 17 -67.39 -51.16 57.68
CA LEU A 17 -68.18 -50.43 58.73
C LEU A 17 -67.90 -50.72 60.24
N ALA A 18 -67.99 -49.76 61.19
CA ALA A 18 -68.39 -48.33 61.15
C ALA A 18 -67.66 -47.48 62.24
N ALA A 19 -67.93 -46.16 62.27
CA ALA A 19 -67.35 -45.12 63.13
C ALA A 19 -67.69 -45.27 64.65
N ALA A 20 -67.10 -44.52 65.61
CA ALA A 20 -66.47 -43.20 65.52
C ALA A 20 -65.51 -42.87 66.70
N CYS A 21 -64.61 -41.88 66.51
CA CYS A 21 -64.52 -40.60 67.27
C CYS A 21 -63.08 -40.01 67.31
N VAL A 22 -62.87 -38.96 66.51
CA VAL A 22 -61.81 -37.91 66.54
C VAL A 22 -60.33 -38.32 66.71
N LYS A 23 -59.56 -38.19 65.61
CA LYS A 23 -58.21 -37.60 65.60
C LYS A 23 -57.96 -36.86 64.29
N GLU A 24 -56.97 -35.97 64.27
CA GLU A 24 -56.79 -34.88 63.30
C GLU A 24 -56.59 -35.34 61.84
N GLN A 25 -57.11 -34.54 60.88
CA GLN A 25 -56.94 -34.78 59.44
C GLN A 25 -55.58 -34.28 58.92
N PRO A 26 -54.85 -35.10 58.17
CA PRO A 26 -54.03 -34.63 57.06
C PRO A 26 -54.91 -34.44 55.80
N ALA A 27 -54.60 -33.44 54.97
CA ALA A 27 -55.24 -33.26 53.67
C ALA A 27 -54.62 -34.20 52.61
N ALA A 28 -55.45 -34.78 51.76
CA ALA A 28 -55.07 -35.87 50.87
C ALA A 28 -54.23 -35.45 49.65
N GLU A 29 -53.26 -36.29 49.28
CA GLU A 29 -52.78 -36.36 47.89
C GLU A 29 -53.95 -36.79 47.00
N ARG A 30 -54.36 -35.91 46.08
CA ARG A 30 -55.21 -36.33 44.96
C ARG A 30 -54.33 -37.19 44.05
N GLN A 31 -54.69 -38.46 43.83
CA GLN A 31 -54.17 -39.19 42.68
C GLN A 31 -54.50 -38.36 41.44
N ARG A 32 -53.47 -37.85 40.75
CA ARG A 32 -53.67 -37.16 39.48
C ARG A 32 -54.16 -38.21 38.49
N GLU A 33 -55.26 -37.88 37.82
CA GLU A 33 -55.79 -38.72 36.75
C GLU A 33 -54.68 -38.90 35.69
N MET A 34 -54.38 -40.14 35.29
CA MET A 34 -53.28 -40.42 34.37
C MET A 34 -53.84 -40.54 32.96
N VAL A 35 -53.27 -39.79 32.01
CA VAL A 35 -53.65 -39.77 30.60
C VAL A 35 -52.58 -40.45 29.76
N THR A 36 -53.01 -41.02 28.63
CA THR A 36 -52.14 -41.71 27.67
C THR A 36 -52.20 -41.00 26.33
N ILE A 37 -51.03 -40.76 25.74
CA ILE A 37 -50.82 -40.07 24.47
C ILE A 37 -50.23 -41.10 23.49
N SER A 38 -50.64 -41.08 22.22
CA SER A 38 -50.07 -41.93 21.16
C SER A 38 -49.29 -41.06 20.17
N ALA A 39 -48.17 -41.55 19.64
CA ALA A 39 -47.25 -40.80 18.77
C ALA A 39 -46.70 -41.71 17.64
N SER A 40 -46.36 -41.09 16.50
CA SER A 40 -45.92 -41.77 15.26
C SER A 40 -44.73 -41.06 14.60
N VAL A 41 -43.87 -41.79 13.88
CA VAL A 41 -42.69 -41.29 13.12
C VAL A 41 -42.88 -41.57 11.61
N SER A 42 -42.29 -40.75 10.72
CA SER A 42 -42.58 -40.68 9.26
C SER A 42 -41.33 -40.69 8.37
N ASP A 43 -41.47 -41.06 7.08
CA ASP A 43 -40.40 -41.61 6.22
C ASP A 43 -39.75 -40.71 5.12
N ASP A 44 -39.90 -39.36 5.08
CA ASP A 44 -39.48 -38.53 3.91
C ASP A 44 -38.58 -37.30 4.26
N PRO A 45 -37.37 -37.11 3.68
CA PRO A 45 -36.39 -36.09 4.10
C PRO A 45 -36.13 -34.94 3.09
N LEU A 46 -36.24 -33.66 3.49
CA LEU A 46 -36.07 -32.54 2.53
C LEU A 46 -35.63 -31.14 3.05
N THR A 47 -34.44 -30.99 3.68
CA THR A 47 -33.57 -29.79 3.47
C THR A 47 -32.10 -30.06 3.82
N LYS A 48 -31.15 -29.20 3.38
CA LYS A 48 -29.70 -29.41 3.51
C LYS A 48 -29.00 -28.40 4.43
N VAL A 49 -28.46 -28.89 5.55
CA VAL A 49 -27.38 -28.27 6.35
C VAL A 49 -26.20 -29.25 6.38
N VAL A 50 -24.96 -28.76 6.29
CA VAL A 50 -23.76 -29.62 6.29
C VAL A 50 -23.05 -29.56 7.64
N PHE A 51 -22.75 -30.72 8.19
CA PHE A 51 -21.79 -30.94 9.27
C PHE A 51 -20.62 -31.74 8.70
N ASP A 52 -19.40 -31.24 8.87
CA ASP A 52 -18.21 -32.08 8.70
C ASP A 52 -17.85 -32.69 10.07
N LYS A 53 -18.00 -34.01 10.17
CA LYS A 53 -17.28 -34.87 11.13
C LYS A 53 -16.45 -35.84 10.27
N ALA A 54 -15.23 -36.15 10.71
CA ALA A 54 -14.21 -36.70 9.80
C ALA A 54 -14.50 -38.11 9.24
N ASP A 55 -15.31 -38.93 9.93
CA ASP A 55 -15.37 -40.37 9.68
C ASP A 55 -16.80 -40.97 9.67
N GLY A 56 -17.42 -41.03 8.48
CA GLY A 56 -17.85 -42.32 7.95
C GLY A 56 -19.32 -42.76 8.01
N ASP A 57 -19.90 -42.95 9.19
CA ASP A 57 -21.06 -43.86 9.37
C ASP A 57 -22.39 -43.17 9.78
N GLY A 58 -23.53 -43.68 9.27
CA GLY A 58 -24.89 -43.11 9.44
C GLY A 58 -25.87 -43.95 10.27
N LEU A 59 -27.06 -43.39 10.54
CA LEU A 59 -28.05 -43.89 11.53
C LEU A 59 -29.47 -44.13 10.97
N SER A 60 -30.34 -44.77 11.77
CA SER A 60 -31.77 -45.02 11.48
C SER A 60 -32.70 -44.54 12.62
N LEU A 61 -34.01 -44.46 12.35
CA LEU A 61 -35.02 -43.81 13.21
C LEU A 61 -35.98 -44.84 13.84
N ALA A 62 -36.00 -44.99 15.17
CA ALA A 62 -36.83 -45.95 15.91
C ALA A 62 -37.22 -45.43 17.32
N TRP A 63 -38.36 -45.86 17.88
CA TRP A 63 -38.67 -45.77 19.32
C TRP A 63 -37.95 -46.88 20.13
N ASP A 64 -37.56 -46.61 21.39
CA ASP A 64 -36.86 -47.57 22.26
C ASP A 64 -37.27 -47.52 23.76
N ASP A 65 -36.86 -48.54 24.53
CA ASP A 65 -37.19 -48.75 25.94
C ASP A 65 -36.49 -47.71 26.84
N GLY A 66 -37.26 -46.69 27.24
CA GLY A 66 -36.80 -45.62 28.12
C GLY A 66 -37.25 -44.23 27.69
N ASP A 67 -37.81 -44.11 26.49
CA ASP A 67 -38.37 -42.85 25.98
C ASP A 67 -39.47 -42.32 26.92
N CYS A 68 -39.53 -41.00 27.03
CA CYS A 68 -40.58 -40.29 27.76
C CYS A 68 -40.98 -39.01 27.02
N LEU A 69 -42.05 -38.33 27.42
CA LEU A 69 -42.46 -37.03 26.89
C LEU A 69 -42.60 -36.05 28.04
N THR A 70 -42.19 -34.80 27.86
CA THR A 70 -42.56 -33.71 28.78
C THR A 70 -43.71 -32.90 28.19
N VAL A 71 -44.89 -32.99 28.81
CA VAL A 71 -46.08 -32.21 28.43
C VAL A 71 -46.13 -30.93 29.25
N ILE A 72 -46.20 -29.78 28.56
CA ILE A 72 -46.25 -28.44 29.16
C ILE A 72 -47.57 -27.77 28.79
N SER A 73 -48.23 -27.15 29.78
CA SER A 73 -49.43 -26.30 29.61
C SER A 73 -49.27 -25.04 30.47
N GLY A 74 -49.16 -23.88 29.84
CA GLY A 74 -48.92 -22.62 30.53
C GLY A 74 -47.62 -22.65 31.36
N SER A 75 -47.76 -22.65 32.69
CA SER A 75 -46.64 -22.77 33.64
C SER A 75 -46.49 -24.17 34.28
N GLN A 76 -47.32 -25.14 33.88
CA GLN A 76 -47.26 -26.52 34.38
C GLN A 76 -46.48 -27.41 33.41
N SER A 77 -45.68 -28.34 33.94
CA SER A 77 -44.98 -29.38 33.17
C SER A 77 -45.03 -30.73 33.89
N ALA A 78 -45.07 -31.83 33.15
CA ALA A 78 -44.97 -33.19 33.68
C ALA A 78 -44.40 -34.18 32.65
N GLN A 79 -43.70 -35.22 33.13
CA GLN A 79 -43.23 -36.33 32.30
C GLN A 79 -44.27 -37.46 32.14
N TYR A 80 -44.22 -38.12 30.98
CA TYR A 80 -45.08 -39.21 30.52
C TYR A 80 -44.16 -40.32 29.98
N GLU A 81 -44.21 -41.52 30.52
CA GLU A 81 -43.26 -42.61 30.19
C GLU A 81 -43.81 -43.51 29.07
N ILE A 82 -42.96 -44.03 28.19
CA ILE A 82 -43.36 -44.98 27.14
C ILE A 82 -43.98 -46.26 27.75
N GLN A 83 -44.96 -46.82 27.07
CA GLN A 83 -45.65 -48.04 27.47
C GLN A 83 -45.22 -49.23 26.62
N GLU A 84 -45.07 -50.40 27.24
CA GLU A 84 -44.74 -51.66 26.56
C GLU A 84 -45.65 -51.94 25.35
N GLY A 85 -45.05 -52.39 24.24
CA GLY A 85 -45.77 -52.79 23.02
C GLY A 85 -45.84 -51.74 21.91
N TYR A 86 -44.85 -50.85 21.82
CA TYR A 86 -44.62 -49.95 20.68
C TYR A 86 -43.99 -50.69 19.47
N THR A 87 -43.94 -50.03 18.32
CA THR A 87 -43.19 -50.44 17.12
C THR A 87 -42.07 -49.43 16.83
N GLU A 88 -41.23 -49.70 15.83
CA GLU A 88 -40.20 -48.76 15.35
C GLU A 88 -40.75 -47.35 15.08
N HIS A 89 -41.99 -47.25 14.59
CA HIS A 89 -42.60 -45.97 14.22
C HIS A 89 -43.78 -45.52 15.11
N ASP A 90 -44.46 -46.38 15.87
CA ASP A 90 -45.65 -46.02 16.68
C ASP A 90 -45.50 -46.38 18.17
N ALA A 91 -45.71 -45.41 19.07
CA ALA A 91 -45.58 -45.58 20.52
C ALA A 91 -46.71 -44.93 21.32
N LYS A 92 -46.84 -45.33 22.60
CA LYS A 92 -47.79 -44.77 23.57
C LYS A 92 -47.08 -44.37 24.85
N PHE A 93 -47.47 -43.23 25.42
CA PHE A 93 -46.81 -42.63 26.58
C PHE A 93 -47.83 -42.24 27.65
N ARG A 94 -47.56 -42.51 28.93
CA ARG A 94 -48.52 -42.31 30.02
C ARG A 94 -47.95 -41.46 31.16
N GLY A 95 -48.69 -40.42 31.55
CA GLY A 95 -48.28 -39.46 32.56
C GLY A 95 -49.47 -38.75 33.23
N PRO A 96 -49.23 -37.89 34.22
CA PRO A 96 -50.28 -37.26 35.01
C PRO A 96 -50.93 -36.11 34.23
N ASN A 97 -52.26 -36.01 34.29
CA ASN A 97 -53.05 -35.01 33.60
C ASN A 97 -52.57 -33.59 33.95
N VAL A 98 -52.14 -32.86 32.93
CA VAL A 98 -51.81 -31.43 32.98
C VAL A 98 -52.99 -30.70 32.35
N THR A 99 -53.52 -29.66 33.00
CA THR A 99 -54.77 -29.02 32.53
C THR A 99 -54.51 -27.79 31.65
N GLY A 100 -55.28 -27.63 30.57
CA GLY A 100 -55.32 -26.44 29.72
C GLY A 100 -55.86 -26.70 28.31
N ASP A 101 -55.86 -25.66 27.48
CA ASP A 101 -56.48 -25.68 26.15
C ASP A 101 -55.44 -25.78 25.01
N LYS A 102 -54.14 -25.63 25.36
CA LYS A 102 -53.00 -25.71 24.44
C LYS A 102 -51.81 -26.33 25.16
N TYR A 103 -51.15 -27.29 24.51
CA TYR A 103 -50.05 -28.06 25.06
C TYR A 103 -48.79 -27.93 24.20
N THR A 104 -47.63 -28.07 24.81
CA THR A 104 -46.35 -28.28 24.13
C THR A 104 -45.76 -29.59 24.63
N ILE A 105 -45.56 -30.55 23.74
CA ILE A 105 -44.99 -31.87 24.05
C ILE A 105 -43.53 -31.86 23.60
N ILE A 106 -42.62 -32.18 24.52
CA ILE A 106 -41.18 -32.24 24.28
C ILE A 106 -40.75 -33.70 24.35
N TYR A 107 -40.21 -34.20 23.25
CA TYR A 107 -39.59 -35.51 23.13
C TYR A 107 -38.09 -35.37 23.44
N PRO A 108 -37.51 -36.18 24.34
CA PRO A 108 -36.07 -36.33 24.53
C PRO A 108 -35.57 -37.32 23.49
N GLY A 109 -35.65 -36.96 22.20
CA GLY A 109 -35.03 -37.78 21.18
C GLY A 109 -33.52 -37.81 21.37
N ASP A 110 -32.92 -38.99 21.30
CA ASP A 110 -31.47 -39.15 21.24
C ASP A 110 -31.02 -38.89 19.79
N TYR A 111 -31.10 -37.61 19.39
CA TYR A 111 -30.90 -37.18 18.00
C TYR A 111 -29.42 -37.28 17.62
N GLN A 112 -29.09 -38.22 16.74
CA GLN A 112 -27.72 -38.47 16.31
C GLN A 112 -27.29 -37.71 15.04
N SER A 113 -28.21 -37.00 14.37
CA SER A 113 -27.88 -35.98 13.36
C SER A 113 -28.80 -34.74 13.44
N LEU A 114 -28.38 -33.61 12.87
CA LEU A 114 -29.20 -32.38 12.88
C LEU A 114 -30.44 -32.52 11.98
N SER A 115 -30.33 -33.22 10.84
CA SER A 115 -31.44 -33.42 9.90
C SER A 115 -32.64 -34.11 10.55
N ASP A 116 -32.40 -34.99 11.52
CA ASP A 116 -33.45 -35.74 12.22
C ASP A 116 -34.21 -34.85 13.21
N ALA A 117 -33.49 -33.92 13.87
CA ALA A 117 -34.08 -32.89 14.70
C ALA A 117 -34.83 -31.82 13.86
N GLU A 118 -34.36 -31.52 12.64
CA GLU A 118 -35.01 -30.55 11.73
C GLU A 118 -36.31 -31.11 11.12
N ALA A 119 -36.33 -32.38 10.69
CA ALA A 119 -37.52 -33.02 10.12
C ALA A 119 -38.69 -33.08 11.12
N PHE A 120 -38.41 -33.42 12.39
CA PHE A 120 -39.39 -33.54 13.47
C PHE A 120 -40.19 -32.24 13.73
N TYR A 121 -39.62 -31.07 13.41
CA TYR A 121 -40.27 -29.77 13.61
C TYR A 121 -40.79 -29.11 12.31
N SER A 122 -40.70 -29.77 11.16
CA SER A 122 -41.06 -29.18 9.85
C SER A 122 -42.49 -29.45 9.34
N THR A 123 -43.31 -30.26 10.01
CA THR A 123 -44.69 -30.50 9.57
C THR A 123 -45.63 -29.37 10.00
N GLU A 124 -46.17 -28.67 9.00
CA GLU A 124 -47.06 -27.49 9.07
C GLU A 124 -46.42 -26.12 9.42
N GLN A 125 -45.50 -25.67 8.56
CA GLN A 125 -45.53 -24.27 8.11
C GLN A 125 -45.65 -24.15 6.59
N VAL A 126 -46.89 -24.22 6.09
CA VAL A 126 -47.22 -23.75 4.73
C VAL A 126 -47.43 -22.23 4.79
N GLN A 127 -46.60 -21.45 4.09
CA GLN A 127 -46.88 -20.03 3.83
C GLN A 127 -47.10 -19.75 2.34
N ASN A 128 -48.33 -19.34 2.02
CA ASN A 128 -48.66 -18.64 0.77
C ASN A 128 -48.77 -17.14 1.07
N GLY A 129 -47.67 -16.39 0.94
CA GLY A 129 -47.65 -14.92 1.12
C GLY A 129 -46.68 -14.42 2.20
N ASN A 130 -46.27 -13.16 2.11
CA ASN A 130 -45.04 -12.62 2.71
C ASN A 130 -45.20 -11.91 4.08
N ASP A 131 -46.38 -11.89 4.69
CA ASP A 131 -46.77 -10.75 5.54
C ASP A 131 -46.69 -10.96 7.07
N ASN A 132 -46.15 -12.08 7.56
CA ASN A 132 -45.81 -12.24 8.99
C ASN A 132 -44.71 -13.29 9.25
N ILE A 133 -43.64 -12.91 9.97
CA ILE A 133 -42.58 -13.82 10.44
C ILE A 133 -42.31 -13.74 11.96
N ASP A 134 -43.28 -13.25 12.77
CA ASP A 134 -43.20 -13.06 14.23
C ASP A 134 -42.90 -14.37 15.02
N HIS A 135 -42.90 -15.51 14.32
CA HIS A 135 -42.75 -16.86 14.84
C HIS A 135 -41.34 -17.45 14.65
N LEU A 136 -40.46 -16.85 13.84
CA LEU A 136 -39.12 -17.39 13.59
C LEU A 136 -38.25 -17.32 14.84
N ARG A 137 -37.84 -18.49 15.34
CA ARG A 137 -36.98 -18.67 16.51
C ARG A 137 -35.81 -19.57 16.14
N TYR A 138 -34.61 -19.01 16.07
CA TYR A 138 -33.42 -19.84 15.92
C TYR A 138 -33.09 -20.54 17.25
N ILE A 139 -32.75 -21.83 17.18
CA ILE A 139 -32.39 -22.68 18.32
C ILE A 139 -31.01 -23.30 18.04
N ALA A 140 -30.02 -22.99 18.87
CA ALA A 140 -28.76 -23.74 18.90
C ALA A 140 -28.75 -24.78 20.03
N VAL A 141 -28.04 -25.88 19.79
CA VAL A 141 -27.70 -26.92 20.76
C VAL A 141 -26.18 -27.12 20.74
N LEU A 142 -25.56 -27.31 21.90
CA LEU A 142 -24.16 -27.72 22.02
C LEU A 142 -24.08 -29.25 22.17
N GLN A 143 -23.13 -29.87 21.47
CA GLN A 143 -22.73 -31.27 21.58
C GLN A 143 -21.19 -31.36 21.70
N ASP A 144 -20.68 -32.48 22.21
CA ASP A 144 -19.26 -32.90 22.22
C ASP A 144 -18.21 -31.83 22.66
N ILE A 145 -18.31 -31.36 23.91
CA ILE A 145 -17.29 -30.48 24.52
C ILE A 145 -16.16 -31.35 25.15
N ASP A 146 -15.26 -31.89 24.31
CA ASP A 146 -14.29 -32.92 24.76
C ASP A 146 -12.89 -32.40 25.18
N THR A 147 -12.52 -31.13 24.96
CA THR A 147 -11.26 -30.53 25.48
C THR A 147 -11.47 -29.06 25.86
N LYS A 148 -11.41 -28.64 27.14
CA LYS A 148 -10.20 -28.47 27.99
C LYS A 148 -9.31 -27.33 27.44
N ASP A 149 -9.47 -26.08 27.87
CA ASP A 149 -9.34 -25.64 29.28
C ASP A 149 -10.39 -24.65 29.83
N ASP A 150 -11.40 -24.25 29.06
CA ASP A 150 -12.00 -22.92 29.27
C ASP A 150 -13.52 -22.82 29.62
N ILE A 151 -14.30 -23.88 29.40
CA ILE A 151 -15.65 -24.03 29.98
C ILE A 151 -15.76 -25.43 30.61
N VAL A 152 -15.90 -25.48 31.94
CA VAL A 152 -15.66 -26.69 32.75
C VAL A 152 -16.93 -27.53 32.94
N PHE A 153 -16.99 -28.76 32.40
CA PHE A 153 -17.67 -29.94 32.99
C PHE A 153 -17.05 -31.24 32.43
N SER A 154 -16.30 -32.00 33.23
CA SER A 154 -15.63 -33.24 32.77
C SER A 154 -16.01 -34.49 33.58
N PRO A 155 -15.95 -35.70 32.99
CA PRO A 155 -16.24 -36.96 33.71
C PRO A 155 -15.36 -37.19 34.95
N ASP A 156 -14.07 -36.86 34.88
CA ASP A 156 -13.12 -37.02 36.00
C ASP A 156 -13.49 -36.16 37.22
N TRP A 157 -14.08 -34.98 36.99
CA TRP A 157 -14.57 -34.11 38.05
C TRP A 157 -15.82 -34.68 38.73
N ALA A 158 -16.76 -35.24 37.96
CA ALA A 158 -17.94 -35.91 38.49
C ALA A 158 -17.55 -37.16 39.30
N ALA A 159 -16.63 -37.99 38.78
CA ALA A 159 -16.12 -39.19 39.43
C ALA A 159 -15.42 -38.88 40.77
N SER A 160 -14.63 -37.80 40.83
CA SER A 160 -13.97 -37.36 42.06
C SER A 160 -14.90 -36.73 43.12
N HIS A 161 -16.16 -36.45 42.77
CA HIS A 161 -17.19 -35.90 43.67
C HIS A 161 -18.42 -36.81 43.84
N GLY A 162 -18.30 -38.09 43.47
CA GLY A 162 -19.32 -39.13 43.75
C GLY A 162 -20.50 -39.17 42.78
N GLY A 163 -20.40 -38.54 41.61
CA GLY A 163 -21.41 -38.56 40.55
C GLY A 163 -20.98 -39.36 39.32
N THR A 164 -21.94 -39.68 38.45
CA THR A 164 -21.69 -40.23 37.10
C THR A 164 -22.26 -39.27 36.08
N LEU A 165 -21.44 -38.88 35.10
CA LEU A 165 -21.87 -37.99 34.02
C LEU A 165 -22.62 -38.84 32.98
N LYS A 166 -23.96 -38.75 32.96
CA LYS A 166 -24.80 -39.29 31.89
C LYS A 166 -24.96 -38.23 30.79
N GLN A 167 -25.08 -38.69 29.55
CA GLN A 167 -25.07 -37.88 28.33
C GLN A 167 -26.30 -36.95 28.23
N CYS A 168 -26.23 -36.00 27.29
CA CYS A 168 -27.30 -35.10 26.83
C CYS A 168 -27.66 -33.91 27.75
N GLY A 169 -26.98 -32.77 27.50
CA GLY A 169 -27.26 -31.46 28.10
C GLY A 169 -27.51 -30.35 27.10
N VAL A 170 -28.78 -29.99 26.85
CA VAL A 170 -29.16 -29.03 25.81
C VAL A 170 -29.16 -27.58 26.32
N VAL A 171 -28.07 -26.84 26.07
CA VAL A 171 -28.04 -25.38 26.26
C VAL A 171 -28.77 -24.68 25.11
N LYS A 172 -30.04 -24.34 25.34
CA LYS A 172 -30.96 -23.78 24.33
C LYS A 172 -30.90 -22.25 24.19
N PHE A 173 -30.08 -21.74 23.27
CA PHE A 173 -30.13 -20.33 22.86
C PHE A 173 -31.33 -20.07 21.95
N ILE A 174 -32.26 -19.19 22.33
CA ILE A 174 -33.41 -18.79 21.48
C ILE A 174 -33.22 -17.35 21.02
N LEU A 175 -33.04 -17.13 19.73
CA LEU A 175 -32.95 -15.80 19.12
C LEU A 175 -34.27 -15.44 18.42
N THR A 176 -34.74 -14.20 18.64
CA THR A 176 -35.77 -13.56 17.83
C THR A 176 -35.11 -12.61 16.84
N LEU A 177 -35.36 -12.81 15.55
CA LEU A 177 -34.87 -11.94 14.47
C LEU A 177 -35.89 -10.83 14.16
N PRO A 178 -35.45 -9.67 13.62
CA PRO A 178 -36.34 -8.65 13.06
C PRO A 178 -37.20 -9.15 11.88
N ASN A 179 -38.37 -8.54 11.70
CA ASN A 179 -39.37 -8.97 10.71
C ASN A 179 -38.97 -8.75 9.23
N ASP A 180 -37.87 -8.04 8.98
CA ASP A 180 -37.27 -7.83 7.65
C ASP A 180 -36.14 -8.83 7.33
N VAL A 181 -35.74 -9.69 8.28
CA VAL A 181 -34.67 -10.68 8.11
C VAL A 181 -35.21 -11.98 7.51
N LYS A 182 -35.14 -12.09 6.18
CA LYS A 182 -35.78 -13.17 5.42
C LYS A 182 -34.97 -14.47 5.27
N SER A 183 -33.64 -14.43 5.43
CA SER A 183 -32.76 -15.59 5.18
C SER A 183 -31.38 -15.45 5.87
N PRO A 184 -31.25 -15.69 7.20
CA PRO A 184 -29.94 -15.74 7.85
C PRO A 184 -29.12 -16.92 7.27
N ARG A 185 -27.87 -16.68 6.85
CA ARG A 185 -27.10 -17.71 6.11
C ARG A 185 -26.23 -18.62 6.98
N LYS A 186 -25.78 -18.15 8.14
CA LYS A 186 -24.97 -18.94 9.08
C LYS A 186 -25.11 -18.38 10.49
N VAL A 187 -25.32 -19.26 11.46
CA VAL A 187 -25.15 -18.96 12.88
C VAL A 187 -24.04 -19.85 13.41
N THR A 188 -23.23 -19.37 14.35
CA THR A 188 -22.10 -20.11 14.90
C THR A 188 -21.96 -19.77 16.38
N LEU A 189 -21.81 -20.80 17.21
CA LEU A 189 -21.52 -20.66 18.64
C LEU A 189 -20.04 -21.02 18.86
N SER A 190 -19.35 -20.28 19.71
CA SER A 190 -17.93 -20.47 20.01
C SER A 190 -17.63 -20.10 21.46
N GLY A 191 -16.67 -20.80 22.08
CA GLY A 191 -16.15 -20.48 23.41
C GLY A 191 -14.64 -20.32 23.34
N ALA A 192 -14.11 -19.34 24.06
CA ALA A 192 -12.67 -19.10 24.22
C ALA A 192 -12.47 -18.33 25.52
N GLY A 193 -11.60 -18.77 26.42
CA GLY A 193 -11.71 -18.31 27.80
C GLY A 193 -12.98 -18.84 28.47
N LYS A 194 -13.28 -18.29 29.65
CA LYS A 194 -14.61 -18.36 30.27
C LYS A 194 -15.70 -17.65 29.44
N ASP A 195 -15.42 -17.21 28.22
CA ASP A 195 -16.25 -16.30 27.46
C ASP A 195 -17.01 -17.04 26.34
N ILE A 196 -18.32 -16.80 26.25
CA ILE A 196 -19.23 -17.45 25.27
C ILE A 196 -19.59 -16.44 24.19
N SER A 197 -19.40 -16.79 22.92
CA SER A 197 -19.69 -15.96 21.76
C SER A 197 -20.70 -16.60 20.79
N VAL A 198 -21.78 -15.89 20.48
CA VAL A 198 -22.67 -16.22 19.34
C VAL A 198 -22.33 -15.29 18.16
N SER A 199 -22.21 -15.84 16.95
CA SER A 199 -22.01 -15.10 15.70
C SER A 199 -23.12 -15.39 14.70
N ILE A 200 -23.58 -14.39 13.96
CA ILE A 200 -24.61 -14.53 12.91
C ILE A 200 -24.17 -13.77 11.66
N LYS A 201 -24.25 -14.41 10.49
CA LYS A 201 -23.92 -13.78 9.20
C LYS A 201 -25.16 -13.53 8.33
N ASN A 202 -25.09 -12.43 7.58
CA ASN A 202 -26.09 -11.92 6.64
C ASN A 202 -27.40 -11.45 7.32
N VAL A 203 -27.27 -10.65 8.39
CA VAL A 203 -28.42 -10.09 9.12
C VAL A 203 -28.24 -8.60 9.39
N ASN A 204 -29.15 -7.77 8.85
CA ASN A 204 -29.17 -6.33 9.12
C ASN A 204 -29.84 -6.07 10.47
N LEU A 205 -29.16 -5.39 11.39
CA LEU A 205 -29.71 -4.95 12.68
C LEU A 205 -29.63 -3.44 12.86
N THR A 206 -30.60 -2.89 13.58
CA THR A 206 -30.57 -1.51 14.09
C THR A 206 -30.60 -1.48 15.62
N SER A 207 -30.26 -0.33 16.22
CA SER A 207 -30.21 -0.11 17.68
C SER A 207 -31.55 -0.27 18.41
N SER A 208 -32.68 -0.40 17.70
CA SER A 208 -34.01 -0.60 18.30
C SER A 208 -34.30 -2.05 18.70
N HIS A 209 -33.54 -3.02 18.22
CA HIS A 209 -33.76 -4.46 18.46
C HIS A 209 -33.28 -4.92 19.84
N VAL A 210 -33.86 -6.01 20.35
CA VAL A 210 -33.57 -6.56 21.68
C VAL A 210 -33.22 -8.04 21.54
N LEU A 211 -32.07 -8.42 22.09
CA LEU A 211 -31.62 -9.80 22.12
C LEU A 211 -31.93 -10.45 23.48
N THR A 212 -32.41 -11.69 23.46
CA THR A 212 -32.52 -12.51 24.67
C THR A 212 -31.81 -13.83 24.43
N ALA A 213 -30.99 -14.27 25.37
CA ALA A 213 -30.44 -15.62 25.40
C ALA A 213 -31.08 -16.39 26.55
N TYR A 214 -31.24 -17.70 26.34
CA TYR A 214 -31.76 -18.62 27.33
C TYR A 214 -30.75 -19.74 27.53
N ALA A 215 -30.75 -20.33 28.72
CA ALA A 215 -30.02 -21.54 29.03
C ALA A 215 -30.91 -22.44 29.88
N VAL A 216 -31.06 -23.69 29.45
CA VAL A 216 -31.53 -24.80 30.28
C VAL A 216 -30.35 -25.75 30.37
N ILE A 217 -30.18 -26.41 31.52
CA ILE A 217 -29.04 -27.29 31.76
C ILE A 217 -29.50 -28.57 32.49
N PRO A 218 -28.86 -29.72 32.24
CA PRO A 218 -29.27 -31.01 32.81
C PRO A 218 -28.71 -31.27 34.22
N TRP A 219 -27.88 -30.37 34.78
CA TRP A 219 -27.32 -30.46 36.13
C TRP A 219 -27.13 -29.05 36.72
N ASP A 220 -26.88 -28.94 38.03
CA ASP A 220 -26.58 -27.66 38.70
C ASP A 220 -25.18 -27.13 38.31
N VAL A 221 -25.08 -25.85 37.97
CA VAL A 221 -23.86 -25.21 37.43
C VAL A 221 -23.64 -23.84 38.07
N THR A 222 -22.41 -23.52 38.48
CA THR A 222 -22.05 -22.14 38.85
C THR A 222 -21.19 -21.47 37.78
N ILE A 223 -21.70 -20.41 37.17
CA ILE A 223 -20.95 -19.51 36.30
C ILE A 223 -20.09 -18.57 37.17
N PRO A 224 -18.76 -18.50 37.02
CA PRO A 224 -17.91 -17.60 37.80
C PRO A 224 -18.18 -16.11 37.55
N ALA A 225 -17.83 -15.26 38.51
CA ALA A 225 -17.69 -13.82 38.27
C ALA A 225 -16.54 -13.55 37.28
N GLY A 226 -16.69 -12.55 36.41
CA GLY A 226 -15.71 -12.16 35.40
C GLY A 226 -15.89 -12.82 34.02
N THR A 227 -16.67 -13.91 33.94
CA THR A 227 -17.14 -14.56 32.70
C THR A 227 -17.81 -13.54 31.76
N LYS A 228 -17.43 -13.44 30.49
CA LYS A 228 -18.08 -12.57 29.51
C LYS A 228 -19.01 -13.34 28.57
N LEU A 229 -20.14 -12.73 28.23
CA LEU A 229 -21.08 -13.22 27.23
C LEU A 229 -21.08 -12.23 26.07
N SER A 230 -20.60 -12.66 24.91
CA SER A 230 -20.45 -11.86 23.70
C SER A 230 -21.43 -12.28 22.62
N PHE A 231 -21.87 -11.30 21.84
CA PHE A 231 -22.79 -11.50 20.72
C PHE A 231 -22.33 -10.63 19.55
N THR A 232 -22.09 -11.27 18.41
CA THR A 232 -21.53 -10.68 17.20
C THR A 232 -22.50 -10.89 16.04
N VAL A 233 -22.78 -9.84 15.28
CA VAL A 233 -23.60 -9.93 14.06
C VAL A 233 -22.85 -9.30 12.91
N THR A 234 -22.77 -10.02 11.81
CA THR A 234 -22.24 -9.53 10.53
C THR A 234 -23.40 -9.36 9.56
N GLY A 235 -23.60 -8.16 9.06
CA GLY A 235 -24.60 -7.82 8.06
C GLY A 235 -24.34 -8.49 6.71
N SER A 236 -25.34 -8.48 5.83
CA SER A 236 -25.14 -8.93 4.44
C SER A 236 -24.25 -7.99 3.62
N ASP A 237 -23.95 -6.81 4.18
CA ASP A 237 -23.10 -5.74 3.66
C ASP A 237 -21.66 -5.77 4.23
N GLY A 238 -21.37 -6.72 5.12
CA GLY A 238 -20.08 -6.92 5.79
C GLY A 238 -19.93 -6.24 7.16
N GLY A 239 -20.80 -5.27 7.50
CA GLY A 239 -20.70 -4.52 8.75
C GLY A 239 -20.85 -5.42 9.98
N THR A 240 -20.04 -5.21 11.02
CA THR A 240 -20.04 -6.08 12.21
C THR A 240 -20.42 -5.32 13.49
N TRP A 241 -21.35 -5.88 14.26
CA TRP A 241 -21.84 -5.33 15.52
C TRP A 241 -21.57 -6.30 16.66
N VAL A 242 -20.82 -5.85 17.68
CA VAL A 242 -20.48 -6.65 18.85
C VAL A 242 -21.13 -6.08 20.10
N ARG A 243 -21.58 -6.94 21.00
CA ARG A 243 -22.01 -6.60 22.36
C ARG A 243 -21.49 -7.63 23.35
N THR A 244 -20.84 -7.17 24.41
CA THR A 244 -20.27 -8.03 25.47
C THR A 244 -20.85 -7.65 26.83
N GLN A 245 -21.24 -8.64 27.64
CA GLN A 245 -21.72 -8.47 29.02
C GLN A 245 -20.90 -9.35 29.98
N THR A 246 -20.29 -8.74 30.98
CA THR A 246 -19.56 -9.47 32.03
C THR A 246 -20.48 -9.84 33.19
N ILE A 247 -20.44 -11.10 33.62
CA ILE A 247 -21.10 -11.62 34.81
C ILE A 247 -20.41 -11.04 36.05
N SER A 248 -21.06 -10.11 36.74
CA SER A 248 -20.48 -9.34 37.85
C SER A 248 -20.35 -10.10 39.18
N LYS A 249 -21.10 -11.21 39.34
CA LYS A 249 -21.06 -12.08 40.51
C LYS A 249 -21.27 -13.53 40.08
N ALA A 250 -20.61 -14.47 40.74
CA ALA A 250 -20.83 -15.89 40.48
C ALA A 250 -22.32 -16.24 40.60
N THR A 251 -22.85 -16.89 39.58
CA THR A 251 -24.28 -17.10 39.36
C THR A 251 -24.56 -18.60 39.23
N GLU A 252 -25.38 -19.12 40.13
CA GLU A 252 -25.79 -20.53 40.11
C GLU A 252 -27.02 -20.71 39.21
N LEU A 253 -26.91 -21.66 38.29
CA LEU A 253 -27.96 -22.15 37.40
C LEU A 253 -28.37 -23.54 37.90
N LYS A 254 -29.67 -23.82 37.91
CA LYS A 254 -30.21 -25.08 38.45
C LYS A 254 -30.66 -26.04 37.35
N GLN A 255 -30.50 -27.33 37.61
CA GLN A 255 -30.96 -28.42 36.74
C GLN A 255 -32.42 -28.23 36.32
N GLY A 256 -32.68 -28.28 35.01
CA GLY A 256 -34.02 -28.11 34.43
C GLY A 256 -34.61 -26.70 34.52
N VAL A 257 -33.93 -25.72 35.14
CA VAL A 257 -34.44 -24.36 35.31
C VAL A 257 -34.00 -23.46 34.16
N GLN A 258 -34.98 -22.92 33.42
CA GLN A 258 -34.74 -21.95 32.35
C GLN A 258 -34.18 -20.65 32.92
N SER A 259 -32.88 -20.45 32.70
CA SER A 259 -32.13 -19.26 33.07
C SER A 259 -32.12 -18.27 31.89
N ILE A 260 -32.29 -16.97 32.17
CA ILE A 260 -32.47 -15.94 31.14
C ILE A 260 -31.33 -14.91 31.22
N PHE A 261 -30.55 -14.80 30.15
CA PHE A 261 -29.51 -13.80 29.99
C PHE A 261 -29.99 -12.73 29.00
N ARG A 262 -30.33 -11.54 29.51
CA ARG A 262 -30.79 -10.42 28.68
C ARG A 262 -29.62 -9.52 28.29
N LEU A 263 -29.18 -9.65 27.04
CA LEU A 263 -28.27 -8.69 26.40
C LEU A 263 -29.08 -7.47 25.95
N THR A 264 -29.26 -6.50 26.86
CA THR A 264 -30.00 -5.26 26.60
C THR A 264 -29.26 -4.32 25.63
N LYS A 265 -30.03 -3.40 25.02
CA LYS A 265 -29.65 -2.54 23.89
C LYS A 265 -28.26 -1.88 23.96
N GLY A 266 -27.69 -1.67 22.77
CA GLY A 266 -26.51 -0.84 22.53
C GLY A 266 -25.34 -1.62 21.94
N PHE A 267 -25.50 -2.16 20.74
CA PHE A 267 -24.36 -2.62 19.94
C PHE A 267 -23.40 -1.45 19.71
N SER A 268 -22.09 -1.69 19.82
CA SER A 268 -21.10 -0.81 19.21
C SER A 268 -20.95 -1.22 17.75
N GLU A 269 -21.17 -0.28 16.83
CA GLU A 269 -20.87 -0.46 15.41
C GLU A 269 -19.35 -0.55 15.24
N GLN A 270 -18.87 -1.68 14.73
CA GLN A 270 -17.49 -1.82 14.30
C GLN A 270 -17.45 -1.40 12.82
N LEU A 271 -16.92 -0.19 12.57
CA LEU A 271 -16.94 0.41 11.22
C LEU A 271 -16.10 -0.37 10.19
N PHE A 272 -15.18 -1.22 10.67
CA PHE A 272 -14.25 -2.05 9.89
C PHE A 272 -14.10 -3.42 10.57
N ALA A 273 -13.64 -4.43 9.85
CA ALA A 273 -13.45 -5.79 10.39
C ALA A 273 -12.40 -5.84 11.52
N GLY A 274 -11.52 -4.84 11.56
CA GLY A 274 -10.51 -4.63 12.60
C GLY A 274 -9.70 -3.37 12.31
N GLY A 275 -8.66 -3.15 13.11
CA GLY A 275 -7.74 -2.02 12.94
C GLY A 275 -8.18 -0.71 13.59
N ASN A 276 -7.25 0.24 13.61
CA ASN A 276 -7.45 1.62 14.08
C ASN A 276 -7.00 2.67 13.05
N GLY A 277 -6.63 2.24 11.84
CA GLY A 277 -6.21 3.12 10.75
C GLY A 277 -4.78 3.61 10.85
N THR A 278 -3.91 2.94 11.62
CA THR A 278 -2.46 3.18 11.66
C THR A 278 -1.71 2.13 10.85
N GLU A 279 -0.46 2.39 10.47
CA GLU A 279 0.42 1.45 9.75
C GLU A 279 0.47 0.05 10.39
N SER A 280 0.67 -0.01 11.71
CA SER A 280 0.71 -1.28 12.46
C SER A 280 -0.65 -1.97 12.65
N SER A 281 -1.75 -1.29 12.30
CA SER A 281 -3.11 -1.78 12.52
C SER A 281 -4.10 -1.09 11.55
N PRO A 282 -3.96 -1.37 10.24
CA PRO A 282 -4.77 -0.73 9.20
C PRO A 282 -6.25 -1.10 9.34
N TYR A 283 -7.14 -0.20 8.93
CA TYR A 283 -8.57 -0.51 8.91
C TYR A 283 -8.86 -1.64 7.93
N LEU A 284 -9.39 -2.76 8.45
CA LEU A 284 -9.60 -3.97 7.66
C LEU A 284 -10.92 -3.94 6.89
N ILE A 285 -10.82 -4.07 5.57
CA ILE A 285 -11.93 -4.01 4.61
C ILE A 285 -12.27 -5.43 4.14
N SER A 286 -13.52 -5.84 4.31
CA SER A 286 -14.02 -7.21 4.03
C SER A 286 -15.39 -7.20 3.37
N GLY A 287 -15.76 -6.07 2.75
CA GLY A 287 -17.11 -5.81 2.25
C GLY A 287 -17.35 -4.34 1.95
N ALA A 288 -18.34 -4.06 1.09
CA ALA A 288 -18.58 -2.73 0.57
C ALA A 288 -18.99 -1.71 1.64
N ARG A 289 -19.59 -2.14 2.76
CA ARG A 289 -19.90 -1.23 3.86
C ARG A 289 -18.64 -0.69 4.54
N HIS A 290 -17.57 -1.48 4.67
CA HIS A 290 -16.29 -0.99 5.21
C HIS A 290 -15.67 0.06 4.26
N VAL A 291 -15.75 -0.16 2.94
CA VAL A 291 -15.37 0.84 1.94
C VAL A 291 -16.23 2.12 2.06
N GLN A 292 -17.55 1.99 2.20
CA GLN A 292 -18.46 3.12 2.44
C GLN A 292 -18.15 3.88 3.74
N ASN A 293 -17.72 3.16 4.80
CA ASN A 293 -17.37 3.72 6.11
C ASN A 293 -16.05 4.51 6.10
N MET A 294 -15.28 4.52 5.00
CA MET A 294 -14.18 5.49 4.81
C MET A 294 -14.67 6.95 4.86
N HIS A 295 -15.97 7.18 4.60
CA HIS A 295 -16.64 8.47 4.75
C HIS A 295 -17.02 8.83 6.20
N ALA A 296 -16.89 7.91 7.16
CA ALA A 296 -17.32 8.17 8.53
C ALA A 296 -16.42 9.21 9.23
N SER A 297 -17.03 10.03 10.08
CA SER A 297 -16.31 11.04 10.86
C SER A 297 -15.21 10.40 11.71
N GLY A 298 -13.98 10.92 11.63
CA GLY A 298 -12.82 10.39 12.35
C GLY A 298 -11.97 9.35 11.58
N ILE A 299 -12.42 8.93 10.38
CA ILE A 299 -11.71 7.92 9.58
C ILE A 299 -10.73 8.58 8.61
N LEU A 300 -11.24 9.33 7.62
CA LEU A 300 -10.43 10.17 6.73
C LEU A 300 -10.51 11.63 7.17
N GLU A 301 -9.40 12.17 7.64
CA GLU A 301 -9.31 13.53 8.21
C GLU A 301 -8.21 14.35 7.53
N GLN A 302 -8.44 15.65 7.37
CA GLN A 302 -7.48 16.53 6.71
C GLN A 302 -6.21 16.68 7.57
N GLY A 303 -5.05 16.38 6.98
CA GLY A 303 -3.74 16.47 7.65
C GLY A 303 -3.31 15.21 8.39
N LYS A 304 -3.97 14.08 8.13
CA LYS A 304 -3.71 12.77 8.74
C LYS A 304 -3.55 11.72 7.62
N LYS A 305 -2.56 10.82 7.77
CA LYS A 305 -2.48 9.57 7.00
C LYS A 305 -3.32 8.50 7.69
N THR A 306 -4.15 7.79 6.92
CA THR A 306 -4.96 6.67 7.39
C THR A 306 -4.69 5.45 6.53
N TRP A 307 -4.38 4.32 7.18
CA TRP A 307 -4.07 3.06 6.52
C TRP A 307 -5.29 2.13 6.44
N PHE A 308 -5.48 1.50 5.28
CA PHE A 308 -6.54 0.54 4.99
C PHE A 308 -5.94 -0.70 4.35
N LYS A 309 -6.44 -1.89 4.73
CA LYS A 309 -6.05 -3.16 4.11
C LYS A 309 -7.29 -3.99 3.77
N MET A 310 -7.41 -4.44 2.53
CA MET A 310 -8.44 -5.41 2.14
C MET A 310 -8.05 -6.82 2.63
N ILE A 311 -9.05 -7.59 3.04
CA ILE A 311 -8.91 -9.01 3.46
C ILE A 311 -9.91 -9.94 2.77
N ASP A 312 -10.83 -9.38 1.98
CA ASP A 312 -11.77 -10.09 1.11
C ASP A 312 -12.07 -9.21 -0.13
N ASP A 313 -12.53 -9.83 -1.21
CA ASP A 313 -13.07 -9.12 -2.38
C ASP A 313 -14.37 -8.37 -2.03
N VAL A 314 -14.61 -7.24 -2.69
CA VAL A 314 -15.71 -6.31 -2.41
C VAL A 314 -16.60 -6.12 -3.64
N ASP A 315 -17.86 -6.55 -3.56
CA ASP A 315 -18.89 -6.20 -4.55
C ASP A 315 -19.58 -4.89 -4.15
N MET A 316 -19.28 -3.80 -4.86
CA MET A 316 -19.85 -2.47 -4.57
C MET A 316 -21.34 -2.35 -4.92
N SER A 317 -21.92 -3.28 -5.69
CA SER A 317 -23.33 -3.24 -6.08
C SER A 317 -24.32 -3.51 -4.93
N VAL A 318 -23.82 -3.97 -3.77
CA VAL A 318 -24.64 -4.12 -2.55
C VAL A 318 -24.94 -2.79 -1.85
N LEU A 319 -24.27 -1.69 -2.24
CA LEU A 319 -24.50 -0.37 -1.69
C LEU A 319 -25.74 0.28 -2.35
N SER A 320 -26.72 0.66 -1.52
CA SER A 320 -27.90 1.42 -1.95
C SER A 320 -27.66 2.94 -2.06
N THR A 321 -26.51 3.42 -1.57
CA THR A 321 -26.10 4.82 -1.60
C THR A 321 -25.10 5.07 -2.73
N ALA A 322 -25.32 6.12 -3.53
CA ALA A 322 -24.38 6.53 -4.56
C ALA A 322 -23.02 6.91 -3.96
N TRP A 323 -21.93 6.53 -4.64
CA TRP A 323 -20.58 6.85 -4.18
C TRP A 323 -20.26 8.34 -4.32
N ALA A 324 -19.96 8.98 -3.19
CA ALA A 324 -19.21 10.21 -3.17
C ALA A 324 -17.71 9.87 -3.28
N PRO A 325 -16.93 10.49 -4.19
CA PRO A 325 -15.48 10.33 -4.19
C PRO A 325 -14.87 10.70 -2.83
N LEU A 326 -13.81 10.01 -2.40
CA LEU A 326 -13.08 10.35 -1.19
C LEU A 326 -12.20 11.61 -1.41
N ASN A 327 -11.87 12.33 -0.34
CA ASN A 327 -10.96 13.51 -0.38
C ASN A 327 -11.36 14.61 -1.40
N GLN A 328 -12.62 15.09 -1.36
CA GLN A 328 -13.13 16.13 -2.29
C GLN A 328 -12.87 17.56 -1.85
N VAL A 329 -12.46 17.79 -0.61
CA VAL A 329 -12.48 19.11 0.03
C VAL A 329 -11.07 19.67 0.12
N ASN A 330 -10.86 20.85 -0.47
CA ASN A 330 -9.64 21.66 -0.32
C ASN A 330 -9.36 21.88 1.19
N PRO A 331 -8.17 21.55 1.71
CA PRO A 331 -6.88 21.44 1.01
C PRO A 331 -6.52 20.07 0.41
N TYR A 332 -7.43 19.10 0.39
CA TYR A 332 -7.22 17.74 -0.16
C TYR A 332 -6.15 16.93 0.58
N SER A 333 -5.89 17.24 1.85
CA SER A 333 -4.83 16.62 2.66
C SER A 333 -5.30 15.43 3.51
N CYS A 334 -6.37 14.73 3.13
CA CYS A 334 -6.59 13.37 3.64
C CYS A 334 -5.59 12.45 2.93
N GLU A 335 -4.53 12.05 3.62
CA GLU A 335 -3.52 11.13 3.08
C GLU A 335 -3.97 9.69 3.34
N VAL A 336 -3.71 8.80 2.40
CA VAL A 336 -4.07 7.38 2.54
C VAL A 336 -2.89 6.46 2.29
N ASP A 337 -3.03 5.27 2.85
CA ASP A 337 -2.34 4.07 2.43
C ASP A 337 -3.44 3.04 2.18
N PHE A 338 -3.62 2.60 0.94
CA PHE A 338 -4.68 1.67 0.55
C PHE A 338 -4.07 0.39 -0.03
N ASP A 339 -3.92 -0.60 0.84
CA ASP A 339 -3.44 -1.94 0.50
C ASP A 339 -4.60 -2.84 0.07
N GLY A 340 -4.57 -3.27 -1.19
CA GLY A 340 -5.54 -4.21 -1.74
C GLY A 340 -5.27 -5.68 -1.40
N ASP A 341 -4.07 -6.05 -0.94
CA ASP A 341 -3.65 -7.44 -0.67
C ASP A 341 -3.92 -8.44 -1.83
N GLY A 342 -4.00 -7.95 -3.07
CA GLY A 342 -4.36 -8.70 -4.27
C GLY A 342 -5.87 -8.75 -4.59
N HIS A 343 -6.73 -8.22 -3.71
CA HIS A 343 -8.20 -8.29 -3.80
C HIS A 343 -8.83 -7.37 -4.84
N THR A 344 -10.11 -7.62 -5.10
CA THR A 344 -10.91 -6.98 -6.14
C THR A 344 -12.02 -6.11 -5.55
N ILE A 345 -12.18 -4.89 -6.05
CA ILE A 345 -13.34 -4.02 -5.88
C ILE A 345 -14.17 -4.10 -7.17
N ASP A 346 -15.22 -4.91 -7.16
CA ASP A 346 -16.07 -5.19 -8.31
C ASP A 346 -17.28 -4.23 -8.38
N LYS A 347 -17.70 -3.89 -9.60
CA LYS A 347 -18.88 -3.04 -9.92
C LYS A 347 -18.87 -1.66 -9.25
N PHE A 348 -17.69 -1.11 -8.98
CA PHE A 348 -17.54 0.25 -8.47
C PHE A 348 -18.21 1.27 -9.43
N SER A 349 -18.96 2.23 -8.90
CA SER A 349 -19.67 3.22 -9.73
C SER A 349 -19.68 4.60 -9.09
N CYS A 350 -19.31 5.64 -9.84
CA CYS A 350 -19.30 7.02 -9.35
C CYS A 350 -19.64 8.03 -10.45
N ASN A 351 -20.85 8.60 -10.35
CA ASN A 351 -21.47 9.47 -11.36
C ASN A 351 -21.89 10.82 -10.75
N VAL A 352 -20.98 11.44 -9.99
CA VAL A 352 -21.26 12.72 -9.29
C VAL A 352 -21.10 13.93 -10.20
N THR A 353 -21.97 14.93 -10.01
CA THR A 353 -21.88 16.25 -10.65
C THR A 353 -21.06 17.22 -9.80
N ASP A 354 -20.41 18.21 -10.44
CA ASP A 354 -19.68 19.32 -9.79
C ASP A 354 -18.53 18.89 -8.85
N ALA A 355 -18.04 17.66 -9.02
CA ALA A 355 -16.88 17.11 -8.35
C ALA A 355 -15.97 16.35 -9.34
N CYS A 356 -14.91 15.73 -8.83
CA CYS A 356 -14.00 14.88 -9.61
C CYS A 356 -14.40 13.41 -9.37
N PRO A 357 -15.20 12.76 -10.24
CA PRO A 357 -15.62 11.38 -10.03
C PRO A 357 -14.48 10.39 -10.21
N GLY A 358 -14.54 9.35 -9.38
CA GLY A 358 -13.51 8.34 -9.14
C GLY A 358 -13.66 7.79 -7.73
N PHE A 359 -12.85 6.81 -7.36
CA PHE A 359 -12.82 6.30 -5.99
C PHE A 359 -12.40 7.42 -5.01
N PHE A 360 -11.37 8.19 -5.38
CA PHE A 360 -11.01 9.49 -4.82
C PHE A 360 -11.37 10.63 -5.78
N SER A 361 -11.59 11.84 -5.28
CA SER A 361 -11.51 13.06 -6.09
C SER A 361 -10.05 13.47 -6.29
N VAL A 362 -9.26 13.41 -5.22
CA VAL A 362 -7.80 13.61 -5.22
C VAL A 362 -7.16 12.46 -4.43
N LEU A 363 -6.33 11.65 -5.08
CA LEU A 363 -5.47 10.70 -4.39
C LEU A 363 -4.24 11.45 -3.84
N TYR A 364 -3.95 11.24 -2.55
CA TYR A 364 -2.76 11.72 -1.85
C TYR A 364 -2.25 10.58 -0.97
N GLY A 365 -0.96 10.23 -1.10
CA GLY A 365 -0.40 9.02 -0.50
C GLY A 365 -0.43 7.83 -1.47
N ASP A 366 -0.69 6.65 -0.93
CA ASP A 366 -0.36 5.37 -1.56
C ASP A 366 -1.61 4.52 -1.83
N MET A 367 -1.67 3.84 -2.97
CA MET A 367 -2.67 2.80 -3.26
C MET A 367 -2.04 1.67 -4.08
N HIS A 368 -2.21 0.44 -3.63
CA HIS A 368 -1.52 -0.69 -4.24
C HIS A 368 -2.27 -2.02 -4.14
N ASP A 369 -1.81 -2.99 -4.94
CA ASP A 369 -2.24 -4.39 -4.90
C ASP A 369 -3.77 -4.60 -5.02
N VAL A 370 -4.49 -3.64 -5.63
CA VAL A 370 -5.95 -3.65 -5.77
C VAL A 370 -6.39 -3.74 -7.22
N LYS A 371 -7.44 -4.52 -7.49
CA LYS A 371 -8.07 -4.64 -8.81
C LYS A 371 -9.45 -3.98 -8.78
N PHE A 372 -9.74 -3.06 -9.69
CA PHE A 372 -11.10 -2.59 -9.95
C PHE A 372 -11.65 -3.32 -11.17
N THR A 373 -12.81 -3.99 -11.05
CA THR A 373 -13.46 -4.69 -12.17
C THR A 373 -14.87 -4.16 -12.41
N ASN A 374 -15.31 -4.19 -13.67
CA ASN A 374 -16.63 -3.72 -14.10
C ASN A 374 -16.94 -2.26 -13.69
N ALA A 375 -15.92 -1.45 -13.41
CA ALA A 375 -16.10 -0.11 -12.85
C ALA A 375 -16.77 0.85 -13.84
N GLN A 376 -17.64 1.75 -13.36
CA GLN A 376 -18.39 2.69 -14.21
C GLN A 376 -18.24 4.13 -13.70
N ILE A 377 -17.72 5.01 -14.57
CA ILE A 377 -17.69 6.45 -14.35
C ILE A 377 -18.46 7.13 -15.48
N ASP A 378 -19.55 7.82 -15.17
CA ASP A 378 -20.33 8.61 -16.12
C ASP A 378 -20.39 10.08 -15.70
N LYS A 379 -19.74 10.93 -16.51
CA LYS A 379 -19.70 12.39 -16.38
C LYS A 379 -20.30 13.08 -17.62
N THR A 380 -21.13 12.39 -18.42
CA THR A 380 -21.69 12.93 -19.68
C THR A 380 -22.66 14.11 -19.48
N ASN A 381 -23.26 14.22 -18.28
CA ASN A 381 -24.25 15.23 -17.91
C ASN A 381 -23.68 16.43 -17.12
N ASP A 382 -22.36 16.48 -16.91
CA ASP A 382 -21.69 17.47 -16.05
C ASP A 382 -20.98 18.56 -16.88
N ASN A 383 -20.98 19.80 -16.38
CA ASN A 383 -20.37 20.97 -17.03
C ASN A 383 -19.20 21.61 -16.23
N SER A 384 -18.84 21.05 -15.07
CA SER A 384 -17.80 21.57 -14.14
C SER A 384 -16.37 21.57 -14.69
N GLY A 385 -16.10 20.84 -15.78
CA GLY A 385 -14.77 20.72 -16.38
C GLY A 385 -13.75 19.94 -15.54
N HIS A 386 -14.15 19.41 -14.38
CA HIS A 386 -13.30 18.63 -13.49
C HIS A 386 -12.83 17.30 -14.12
N PRO A 387 -11.57 16.89 -13.96
CA PRO A 387 -11.05 15.63 -14.50
C PRO A 387 -11.70 14.40 -13.85
N CYS A 388 -11.70 13.26 -14.55
CA CYS A 388 -12.27 11.99 -14.05
C CYS A 388 -11.47 10.75 -14.48
N GLY A 389 -11.54 9.70 -13.63
CA GLY A 389 -10.98 8.37 -13.85
C GLY A 389 -11.42 7.41 -12.73
N ILE A 390 -11.25 6.11 -12.90
CA ILE A 390 -11.74 5.09 -11.96
C ILE A 390 -11.09 5.26 -10.57
N ILE A 391 -9.77 5.47 -10.51
CA ILE A 391 -9.07 5.69 -9.24
C ILE A 391 -9.31 7.10 -8.74
N ALA A 392 -9.02 8.13 -9.55
CA ALA A 392 -9.32 9.51 -9.19
C ALA A 392 -9.47 10.47 -10.37
N GLY A 393 -10.09 11.63 -10.12
CA GLY A 393 -9.95 12.75 -11.05
C GLY A 393 -8.53 13.35 -11.04
N TYR A 394 -7.92 13.47 -9.86
CA TYR A 394 -6.53 13.91 -9.69
C TYR A 394 -5.68 12.84 -8.99
N GLY A 395 -4.63 12.36 -9.65
CA GLY A 395 -3.50 11.71 -9.00
C GLY A 395 -2.50 12.77 -8.55
N GLY A 396 -2.45 13.07 -7.26
CA GLY A 396 -1.65 14.15 -6.68
C GLY A 396 -2.17 15.58 -6.94
N TYR A 397 -1.98 16.49 -5.97
CA TYR A 397 -2.37 17.90 -6.13
C TYR A 397 -1.63 18.87 -5.20
N GLY A 398 -0.91 19.84 -5.78
CA GLY A 398 -0.46 21.04 -5.08
C GLY A 398 0.47 20.76 -3.88
N GLY A 399 1.53 19.98 -4.10
CA GLY A 399 2.47 19.55 -3.07
C GLY A 399 2.10 18.25 -2.35
N ARG A 400 1.02 17.59 -2.77
CA ARG A 400 0.58 16.26 -2.32
C ARG A 400 0.88 15.25 -3.44
N PRO A 401 2.01 14.53 -3.40
CA PRO A 401 2.31 13.48 -4.37
C PRO A 401 1.44 12.25 -4.12
N ALA A 402 1.36 11.35 -5.08
CA ALA A 402 0.77 10.03 -4.84
C ALA A 402 1.52 8.95 -5.61
N ARG A 403 1.51 7.72 -5.08
CA ARG A 403 2.16 6.56 -5.68
C ARG A 403 1.13 5.45 -5.86
N ILE A 404 1.19 4.74 -6.98
CA ILE A 404 0.44 3.50 -7.14
C ILE A 404 1.27 2.37 -7.74
N TRP A 405 1.07 1.15 -7.25
CA TRP A 405 1.70 -0.04 -7.83
C TRP A 405 0.80 -1.28 -7.78
N ASN A 406 0.98 -2.21 -8.72
CA ASN A 406 0.15 -3.41 -8.88
C ASN A 406 -1.36 -3.15 -9.01
N VAL A 407 -1.77 -1.92 -9.35
CA VAL A 407 -3.18 -1.57 -9.51
C VAL A 407 -3.65 -1.94 -10.91
N HIS A 408 -4.73 -2.71 -10.98
CA HIS A 408 -5.45 -2.99 -12.22
C HIS A 408 -6.80 -2.27 -12.24
N VAL A 409 -7.16 -1.64 -13.35
CA VAL A 409 -8.52 -1.13 -13.58
C VAL A 409 -9.14 -1.73 -14.84
N ASN A 410 -10.38 -2.17 -14.71
CA ASN A 410 -11.24 -2.60 -15.81
C ASN A 410 -12.63 -1.96 -15.66
N GLY A 411 -13.17 -1.45 -16.76
CA GLY A 411 -14.44 -0.74 -16.74
C GLY A 411 -14.64 0.28 -17.86
N THR A 412 -15.62 1.18 -17.67
CA THR A 412 -16.00 2.24 -18.61
C THR A 412 -15.87 3.61 -17.96
N VAL A 413 -15.26 4.57 -18.67
CA VAL A 413 -15.21 5.99 -18.28
C VAL A 413 -15.80 6.83 -19.41
N ASN A 414 -16.92 7.50 -19.15
CA ASN A 414 -17.66 8.30 -20.12
C ASN A 414 -17.66 9.79 -19.75
N SER A 415 -17.33 10.64 -20.73
CA SER A 415 -17.39 12.10 -20.61
C SER A 415 -17.67 12.74 -21.97
N THR A 416 -18.19 13.96 -21.97
CA THR A 416 -18.47 14.73 -23.19
C THR A 416 -17.81 16.10 -23.24
N LYS A 417 -17.32 16.62 -22.12
CA LYS A 417 -16.91 18.03 -21.97
C LYS A 417 -15.66 18.27 -21.12
N VAL A 418 -15.03 17.23 -20.60
CA VAL A 418 -13.91 17.37 -19.65
C VAL A 418 -12.57 17.34 -20.35
N ASN A 419 -11.69 18.29 -20.03
CA ASN A 419 -10.38 18.40 -20.67
C ASN A 419 -9.45 17.21 -20.36
N GLY A 420 -9.59 16.53 -19.22
CA GLY A 420 -8.73 15.39 -18.85
C GLY A 420 -9.52 14.18 -18.37
N VAL A 421 -9.48 13.09 -19.14
CA VAL A 421 -10.17 11.83 -18.85
C VAL A 421 -9.19 10.67 -18.98
N GLY A 422 -9.08 9.85 -17.94
CA GLY A 422 -8.26 8.64 -17.93
C GLY A 422 -9.06 7.41 -17.52
N GLY A 423 -8.58 6.21 -17.83
CA GLY A 423 -9.07 4.98 -17.20
C GLY A 423 -8.76 4.99 -15.70
N MET A 424 -7.51 5.27 -15.30
CA MET A 424 -7.15 5.43 -13.87
C MET A 424 -7.35 6.87 -13.37
N PHE A 425 -6.76 7.86 -14.06
CA PHE A 425 -6.70 9.25 -13.60
C PHE A 425 -7.09 10.29 -14.66
N GLY A 426 -7.98 11.22 -14.35
CA GLY A 426 -8.29 12.31 -15.30
C GLY A 426 -7.13 13.29 -15.50
N ARG A 427 -6.36 13.55 -14.44
CA ARG A 427 -5.12 14.31 -14.44
C ARG A 427 -4.14 13.72 -13.43
N ILE A 428 -2.85 13.77 -13.75
CA ILE A 428 -1.76 13.48 -12.80
C ILE A 428 -0.86 14.70 -12.55
N ASN A 429 -0.18 14.70 -11.40
CA ASN A 429 0.76 15.73 -10.98
C ASN A 429 1.69 15.17 -9.89
N ALA A 430 2.97 14.93 -10.22
CA ALA A 430 3.95 14.34 -9.31
C ALA A 430 3.54 12.95 -8.82
N MET A 431 3.18 12.09 -9.77
CA MET A 431 2.85 10.68 -9.54
C MET A 431 4.05 9.76 -9.80
N ASP A 432 4.18 8.67 -9.03
CA ASP A 432 4.89 7.46 -9.47
C ASP A 432 3.86 6.34 -9.72
N ILE A 433 3.91 5.72 -10.89
CA ILE A 433 2.95 4.71 -11.35
C ILE A 433 3.77 3.52 -11.85
N GLU A 434 3.80 2.42 -11.08
CA GLU A 434 4.65 1.25 -11.34
C GLU A 434 3.83 -0.03 -11.50
N SER A 435 4.12 -0.87 -12.49
CA SER A 435 3.47 -2.18 -12.66
C SER A 435 1.93 -2.13 -12.61
N CYS A 436 1.35 -1.05 -13.14
CA CYS A 436 -0.10 -0.82 -13.17
C CYS A 436 -0.70 -1.18 -14.54
N SER A 437 -2.01 -1.40 -14.59
CA SER A 437 -2.68 -1.71 -15.85
C SER A 437 -4.12 -1.19 -15.96
N ALA A 438 -4.53 -0.87 -17.19
CA ALA A 438 -5.88 -0.41 -17.51
C ALA A 438 -6.44 -1.11 -18.75
N ASP A 439 -7.47 -1.94 -18.56
CA ASP A 439 -8.27 -2.56 -19.61
C ASP A 439 -9.65 -1.88 -19.65
N CYS A 440 -9.74 -0.73 -20.31
CA CYS A 440 -10.90 0.15 -20.18
C CYS A 440 -11.51 0.54 -21.53
N THR A 441 -12.81 0.83 -21.49
CA THR A 441 -13.47 1.63 -22.53
C THR A 441 -13.53 3.09 -22.06
N VAL A 442 -12.74 3.97 -22.67
CA VAL A 442 -12.72 5.40 -22.31
C VAL A 442 -13.28 6.23 -23.46
N ASN A 443 -14.39 6.91 -23.20
CA ASN A 443 -15.06 7.79 -24.16
C ASN A 443 -14.99 9.25 -23.68
N ASN A 444 -14.34 10.11 -24.46
CA ASN A 444 -14.27 11.55 -24.24
C ASN A 444 -14.37 12.29 -25.58
N LYS A 445 -15.04 13.45 -25.59
CA LYS A 445 -15.19 14.28 -26.80
C LYS A 445 -14.36 15.57 -26.77
N ASN A 446 -13.65 15.83 -25.68
CA ASN A 446 -12.84 17.02 -25.47
C ASN A 446 -11.33 16.65 -25.41
N ASP A 447 -10.45 17.60 -25.06
CA ASP A 447 -9.01 17.56 -25.33
C ASP A 447 -8.28 16.25 -25.00
N PHE A 448 -7.93 16.00 -23.73
CA PHE A 448 -6.94 14.98 -23.36
C PHE A 448 -7.59 13.68 -22.86
N THR A 449 -7.25 12.57 -23.51
CA THR A 449 -7.82 11.25 -23.22
C THR A 449 -6.73 10.17 -23.19
N GLY A 450 -6.65 9.39 -22.11
CA GLY A 450 -5.75 8.24 -22.01
C GLY A 450 -6.36 7.06 -21.25
N LEU A 451 -5.64 5.93 -21.17
CA LEU A 451 -6.10 4.77 -20.39
C LEU A 451 -5.49 4.74 -18.98
N ILE A 452 -4.26 5.23 -18.79
CA ILE A 452 -3.73 5.52 -17.45
C ILE A 452 -4.11 6.93 -17.04
N PHE A 453 -3.74 7.94 -17.82
CA PHE A 453 -4.00 9.34 -17.46
C PHE A 453 -4.56 10.20 -18.61
N GLY A 454 -5.46 11.13 -18.30
CA GLY A 454 -5.90 12.15 -19.25
C GLY A 454 -4.75 13.10 -19.62
N TYR A 455 -4.30 13.92 -18.67
CA TYR A 455 -3.08 14.73 -18.87
C TYR A 455 -2.17 14.85 -17.65
N ASP A 456 -0.88 15.08 -17.89
CA ASP A 456 0.11 15.36 -16.85
C ASP A 456 0.49 16.84 -16.80
N ALA A 457 0.50 17.38 -15.59
CA ALA A 457 0.82 18.76 -15.28
C ALA A 457 1.89 18.93 -14.18
N GLY A 458 2.60 17.87 -13.79
CA GLY A 458 3.74 17.88 -12.86
C GLY A 458 4.75 16.77 -13.16
N PHE A 459 5.94 16.78 -12.54
CA PHE A 459 6.97 15.79 -12.84
C PHE A 459 6.56 14.37 -12.40
N SER A 460 6.03 13.56 -13.32
CA SER A 460 5.56 12.20 -13.02
C SER A 460 6.42 11.12 -13.68
N ILE A 461 6.39 9.93 -13.09
CA ILE A 461 7.12 8.72 -13.48
C ILE A 461 6.09 7.62 -13.72
N ILE A 462 6.07 7.03 -14.92
CA ILE A 462 5.16 5.95 -15.30
C ILE A 462 5.98 4.81 -15.87
N ARG A 463 5.90 3.63 -15.25
CA ARG A 463 6.83 2.54 -15.49
C ARG A 463 6.19 1.16 -15.43
N ASN A 464 6.70 0.27 -16.29
CA ASN A 464 6.25 -1.12 -16.44
C ASN A 464 4.71 -1.28 -16.52
N CYS A 465 4.02 -0.31 -17.10
CA CYS A 465 2.56 -0.33 -17.18
C CYS A 465 2.05 -0.86 -18.51
N TRP A 466 0.82 -1.39 -18.54
CA TRP A 466 0.19 -1.78 -19.80
C TRP A 466 -1.28 -1.43 -19.90
N THR A 467 -1.77 -1.25 -21.14
CA THR A 467 -3.17 -0.91 -21.38
C THR A 467 -3.80 -1.64 -22.56
N SER A 468 -5.10 -1.91 -22.45
CA SER A 468 -5.94 -2.53 -23.49
C SER A 468 -7.37 -1.96 -23.45
N GLY A 469 -8.27 -2.51 -24.26
CA GLY A 469 -9.61 -2.00 -24.46
C GLY A 469 -9.69 -0.99 -25.60
N THR A 470 -10.52 0.03 -25.43
CA THR A 470 -10.87 0.98 -26.49
C THR A 470 -10.89 2.40 -25.96
N LEU A 471 -10.13 3.29 -26.61
CA LEU A 471 -10.14 4.72 -26.34
C LEU A 471 -10.79 5.44 -27.52
N ASN A 472 -11.87 6.18 -27.24
CA ASN A 472 -12.53 7.10 -28.16
C ASN A 472 -12.42 8.50 -27.57
N GLY A 473 -11.32 9.19 -27.85
CA GLY A 473 -10.98 10.50 -27.30
C GLY A 473 -11.15 11.64 -28.30
N GLY A 474 -11.11 12.87 -27.79
CA GLY A 474 -11.11 14.08 -28.61
C GLY A 474 -9.72 14.43 -29.13
N ASN A 475 -9.30 15.68 -28.91
CA ASN A 475 -8.22 16.30 -29.67
C ASN A 475 -6.84 15.62 -29.48
N LYS A 476 -6.54 15.12 -28.28
CA LYS A 476 -5.23 14.63 -27.82
C LYS A 476 -5.40 13.28 -27.12
N SER A 477 -5.14 12.19 -27.84
CA SER A 477 -5.53 10.83 -27.45
C SER A 477 -4.35 9.87 -27.48
N GLY A 478 -4.04 9.23 -26.34
CA GLY A 478 -2.88 8.33 -26.21
C GLY A 478 -3.17 7.05 -25.44
N GLY A 479 -2.65 5.92 -25.92
CA GLY A 479 -2.92 4.62 -25.31
C GLY A 479 -2.46 4.45 -23.85
N ILE A 480 -1.44 5.19 -23.41
CA ILE A 480 -1.08 5.35 -21.99
C ILE A 480 -1.65 6.68 -21.45
N GLY A 481 -1.30 7.80 -22.10
CA GLY A 481 -1.65 9.14 -21.64
C GLY A 481 -2.12 10.08 -22.75
N GLY A 482 -3.17 10.87 -22.51
CA GLY A 482 -3.67 11.83 -23.50
C GLY A 482 -2.65 12.93 -23.82
N GLY A 483 -2.00 13.49 -22.81
CA GLY A 483 -0.78 14.27 -23.04
C GLY A 483 -0.09 14.89 -21.84
N ILE A 484 1.11 15.39 -22.05
CA ILE A 484 1.93 16.09 -21.08
C ILE A 484 1.95 17.58 -21.45
N ILE A 485 1.64 18.47 -20.50
CA ILE A 485 1.44 19.91 -20.78
C ILE A 485 2.39 20.87 -20.06
N LYS A 486 3.09 20.42 -18.99
CA LYS A 486 3.89 21.31 -18.11
C LYS A 486 5.13 20.67 -17.46
N ALA A 487 5.43 19.41 -17.77
CA ALA A 487 6.31 18.57 -16.95
C ALA A 487 7.36 17.86 -17.80
N SER A 488 8.49 17.48 -17.18
CA SER A 488 9.49 16.58 -17.74
C SER A 488 9.18 15.12 -17.34
N THR A 489 8.02 14.63 -17.77
CA THR A 489 7.48 13.32 -17.41
C THR A 489 8.32 12.20 -18.03
N SER A 490 8.48 11.10 -17.30
CA SER A 490 9.19 9.89 -17.77
C SER A 490 8.23 8.71 -17.90
N ILE A 491 8.20 8.07 -19.07
CA ILE A 491 7.41 6.88 -19.37
C ILE A 491 8.33 5.78 -19.91
N TYR A 492 8.43 4.64 -19.21
CA TYR A 492 9.35 3.57 -19.59
C TYR A 492 8.84 2.14 -19.39
N ASN A 493 9.30 1.25 -20.27
CA ASN A 493 8.90 -0.16 -20.31
C ASN A 493 7.38 -0.38 -20.36
N CYS A 494 6.63 0.55 -20.98
CA CYS A 494 5.17 0.46 -21.08
C CYS A 494 4.75 -0.08 -22.45
N TYR A 495 3.62 -0.80 -22.53
CA TYR A 495 3.01 -1.15 -23.82
C TYR A 495 1.51 -0.86 -23.88
N CYS A 496 0.99 -0.67 -25.09
CA CYS A 496 -0.43 -0.52 -25.34
C CYS A 496 -0.90 -1.53 -26.39
N LEU A 497 -2.02 -2.21 -26.13
CA LEU A 497 -2.75 -3.09 -27.06
C LEU A 497 -4.03 -2.46 -27.60
N ALA A 498 -4.51 -1.40 -26.94
CA ALA A 498 -5.82 -0.81 -27.15
C ALA A 498 -6.03 -0.27 -28.57
N GLU A 499 -7.30 -0.21 -28.99
CA GLU A 499 -7.71 0.66 -30.09
C GLU A 499 -7.71 2.12 -29.61
N VAL A 500 -7.00 3.00 -30.33
CA VAL A 500 -6.90 4.43 -30.03
C VAL A 500 -7.52 5.23 -31.17
N ASN A 501 -8.73 5.72 -30.96
CA ASN A 501 -9.41 6.66 -31.84
C ASN A 501 -9.34 8.05 -31.21
N GLY A 502 -8.65 8.98 -31.86
CA GLY A 502 -8.61 10.40 -31.48
C GLY A 502 -9.07 11.30 -32.62
N SER A 503 -9.52 12.51 -32.33
CA SER A 503 -9.87 13.47 -33.39
C SER A 503 -8.64 13.88 -34.20
N PHE A 504 -7.65 14.52 -33.56
CA PHE A 504 -6.54 15.19 -34.25
C PHE A 504 -5.17 14.56 -33.99
N GLN A 505 -4.81 14.39 -32.72
CA GLN A 505 -3.50 13.90 -32.28
C GLN A 505 -3.64 12.57 -31.57
N ALA A 506 -3.57 11.48 -32.35
CA ALA A 506 -3.63 10.11 -31.87
C ALA A 506 -2.23 9.48 -31.83
N GLY A 507 -1.91 8.77 -30.74
CA GLY A 507 -0.69 7.96 -30.64
C GLY A 507 -0.83 6.75 -29.72
N GLY A 508 0.00 5.73 -29.96
CA GLY A 508 -0.10 4.43 -29.29
C GLY A 508 0.29 4.47 -27.81
N ILE A 509 1.19 5.37 -27.42
CA ILE A 509 1.61 5.61 -26.03
C ILE A 509 1.10 6.98 -25.55
N LEU A 510 1.38 8.06 -26.28
CA LEU A 510 0.92 9.41 -25.94
C LEU A 510 0.15 10.10 -27.08
N GLY A 511 -0.84 10.92 -26.76
CA GLY A 511 -1.44 11.83 -27.74
C GLY A 511 -0.55 13.03 -28.01
N HIS A 512 -0.18 13.76 -26.95
CA HIS A 512 0.55 15.03 -27.02
C HIS A 512 1.68 15.12 -25.98
N ALA A 513 2.88 15.53 -26.39
CA ALA A 513 4.02 15.77 -25.50
C ALA A 513 4.65 17.14 -25.81
N ASN A 514 3.99 18.24 -25.43
CA ASN A 514 4.44 19.61 -25.69
C ASN A 514 3.75 20.59 -24.72
N MET A 515 4.34 21.75 -24.48
CA MET A 515 3.71 22.84 -23.71
C MET A 515 2.60 23.51 -24.51
N ASP A 516 1.38 23.58 -23.96
CA ASP A 516 0.20 24.15 -24.64
C ASP A 516 0.20 25.70 -24.75
N LYS A 517 1.38 26.34 -24.76
CA LYS A 517 1.53 27.80 -24.86
C LYS A 517 1.56 28.27 -26.31
N LYS A 518 0.38 28.49 -26.89
CA LYS A 518 0.21 29.41 -28.03
C LYS A 518 0.65 30.83 -27.63
N GLY A 519 1.89 31.20 -27.91
CA GLY A 519 2.39 32.58 -27.77
C GLY A 519 3.88 32.72 -27.40
N ASP A 520 4.72 32.94 -28.43
CA ASP A 520 5.92 33.79 -28.44
C ASP A 520 6.93 33.71 -27.26
N ASN A 521 7.30 32.52 -26.80
CA ASN A 521 8.64 32.26 -26.22
C ASN A 521 8.97 30.76 -26.15
N ALA A 522 9.50 30.21 -27.25
CA ALA A 522 9.87 28.79 -27.41
C ALA A 522 11.23 28.42 -26.76
N THR A 523 11.43 28.78 -25.48
CA THR A 523 12.70 28.62 -24.76
C THR A 523 12.63 27.74 -23.51
N LEU A 524 11.45 27.18 -23.20
CA LEU A 524 11.19 26.31 -22.05
C LEU A 524 10.30 25.14 -22.48
N GLU A 525 10.81 24.26 -23.33
CA GLU A 525 10.17 22.97 -23.60
C GLU A 525 10.59 21.96 -22.51
N PRO A 526 9.69 21.09 -22.05
CA PRO A 526 10.04 20.01 -21.14
C PRO A 526 10.90 18.95 -21.84
N GLY A 527 11.91 18.44 -21.14
CA GLY A 527 12.66 17.26 -21.57
C GLY A 527 11.94 15.99 -21.12
N ASN A 528 10.85 15.62 -21.81
CA ASN A 528 10.16 14.36 -21.50
C ASN A 528 10.96 13.17 -21.98
N HIS A 529 10.84 12.05 -21.28
CA HIS A 529 11.47 10.78 -21.64
C HIS A 529 10.37 9.75 -21.94
N ILE A 530 10.31 9.28 -23.18
CA ILE A 530 9.45 8.17 -23.61
C ILE A 530 10.40 7.09 -24.12
N GLU A 531 10.72 6.11 -23.28
CA GLU A 531 11.82 5.19 -23.52
C GLU A 531 11.40 3.72 -23.43
N LYS A 532 11.94 2.87 -24.29
CA LYS A 532 11.67 1.41 -24.30
C LYS A 532 10.17 1.04 -24.31
N CYS A 533 9.31 1.93 -24.78
CA CYS A 533 7.86 1.73 -24.82
C CYS A 533 7.43 1.07 -26.14
N ILE A 534 6.35 0.29 -26.11
CA ILE A 534 5.93 -0.53 -27.25
C ILE A 534 4.48 -0.24 -27.65
N ALA A 535 4.29 0.46 -28.78
CA ALA A 535 2.98 0.63 -29.40
C ALA A 535 2.59 -0.66 -30.14
N TRP A 536 1.83 -1.52 -29.46
CA TRP A 536 1.34 -2.80 -29.99
C TRP A 536 -0.18 -2.79 -30.24
N ASN A 537 -0.70 -1.59 -30.45
CA ASN A 537 -2.11 -1.27 -30.61
C ASN A 537 -2.78 -2.07 -31.73
N SER A 538 -4.06 -2.40 -31.53
CA SER A 538 -4.91 -3.00 -32.56
C SER A 538 -5.15 -2.04 -33.72
N SER A 539 -5.41 -0.76 -33.43
CA SER A 539 -5.33 0.34 -34.39
C SER A 539 -5.12 1.69 -33.71
N ILE A 540 -4.55 2.65 -34.43
CA ILE A 540 -4.45 4.06 -34.04
C ILE A 540 -5.05 4.89 -35.18
N LYS A 541 -6.08 5.68 -34.90
CA LYS A 541 -6.81 6.45 -35.92
C LYS A 541 -7.00 7.90 -35.49
N SER A 542 -6.61 8.83 -36.35
CA SER A 542 -7.21 10.16 -36.38
C SER A 542 -8.55 10.10 -37.11
N THR A 543 -9.60 10.71 -36.55
CA THR A 543 -10.97 10.67 -37.08
C THR A 543 -11.47 12.02 -37.61
N ALA A 544 -10.69 13.10 -37.46
CA ALA A 544 -10.99 14.40 -38.05
C ALA A 544 -10.96 14.35 -39.59
N THR A 545 -11.66 15.28 -40.25
CA THR A 545 -11.75 15.34 -41.73
C THR A 545 -11.46 16.72 -42.32
N ASP A 546 -11.11 17.69 -41.48
CA ASP A 546 -10.88 19.09 -41.79
C ASP A 546 -9.39 19.39 -42.02
N ALA A 547 -9.00 19.46 -43.29
CA ALA A 547 -7.63 19.78 -43.74
C ALA A 547 -7.21 21.26 -43.51
N ASN A 548 -7.87 21.98 -42.60
CA ASN A 548 -7.68 23.42 -42.36
C ASN A 548 -6.78 23.71 -41.14
N GLU A 549 -6.61 22.75 -40.22
CA GLU A 549 -5.81 22.93 -39.00
C GLU A 549 -4.61 21.99 -38.98
N HIS A 550 -3.48 22.48 -38.45
CA HIS A 550 -2.17 21.84 -38.58
C HIS A 550 -1.95 20.73 -37.51
N TYR A 551 -2.57 19.56 -37.70
CA TYR A 551 -2.49 18.46 -36.74
C TYR A 551 -1.74 17.23 -37.25
N SER A 552 -0.99 16.61 -36.33
CA SER A 552 -0.19 15.39 -36.54
C SER A 552 -0.73 14.25 -35.68
N SER A 553 -0.66 13.03 -36.20
CA SER A 553 -0.78 11.78 -35.44
C SER A 553 0.45 10.92 -35.73
N GLY A 554 0.80 9.99 -34.84
CA GLY A 554 2.05 9.24 -34.92
C GLY A 554 2.09 8.03 -34.00
N VAL A 555 2.73 6.95 -34.44
CA VAL A 555 2.55 5.62 -33.80
C VAL A 555 2.93 5.55 -32.31
N ILE A 556 4.03 6.15 -31.83
CA ILE A 556 4.32 6.20 -30.38
C ILE A 556 3.64 7.40 -29.72
N VAL A 557 3.77 8.57 -30.33
CA VAL A 557 3.34 9.88 -29.82
C VAL A 557 2.68 10.65 -30.96
N GLY A 558 1.45 11.13 -30.77
CA GLY A 558 0.71 11.85 -31.83
C GLY A 558 1.39 13.16 -32.25
N TYR A 559 1.79 13.95 -31.26
CA TYR A 559 2.48 15.23 -31.42
C TYR A 559 3.53 15.41 -30.31
N THR A 560 4.75 15.86 -30.67
CA THR A 560 5.88 15.99 -29.73
C THR A 560 6.62 17.31 -29.90
N ALA A 561 7.19 17.85 -28.83
CA ALA A 561 8.18 18.93 -28.86
C ALA A 561 9.56 18.41 -29.29
N ALA A 562 10.37 19.31 -29.85
CA ALA A 562 11.74 18.98 -30.27
C ALA A 562 12.70 18.64 -29.12
N GLN A 563 12.40 19.02 -27.87
CA GLN A 563 13.27 18.77 -26.71
C GLN A 563 12.96 17.44 -25.98
N ASN A 564 11.99 16.66 -26.44
CA ASN A 564 11.69 15.35 -25.87
C ASN A 564 12.68 14.28 -26.35
N TYR A 565 12.86 13.25 -25.52
CA TYR A 565 13.55 12.01 -25.82
C TYR A 565 12.53 10.92 -26.14
N LEU A 566 12.59 10.38 -27.35
CA LEU A 566 11.91 9.15 -27.73
C LEU A 566 13.02 8.14 -28.07
N ALA A 567 13.31 7.20 -27.17
CA ALA A 567 14.46 6.30 -27.31
C ALA A 567 14.05 4.83 -27.18
N ASP A 568 14.55 3.99 -28.08
CA ASP A 568 14.31 2.55 -28.12
C ASP A 568 12.82 2.16 -28.07
N CYS A 569 11.95 3.04 -28.54
CA CYS A 569 10.52 2.74 -28.64
C CYS A 569 10.28 1.84 -29.86
N TYR A 570 9.36 0.89 -29.72
CA TYR A 570 9.00 -0.06 -30.77
C TYR A 570 7.54 0.06 -31.16
N ARG A 571 7.23 -0.36 -32.39
CA ARG A 571 5.87 -0.49 -32.90
C ARG A 571 5.63 -1.84 -33.57
N LYS A 572 4.38 -2.30 -33.50
CA LYS A 572 3.91 -3.46 -34.27
C LYS A 572 4.12 -3.23 -35.77
N ALA A 573 4.61 -4.24 -36.47
CA ALA A 573 5.07 -4.13 -37.87
C ALA A 573 3.92 -3.80 -38.83
N ASP A 574 2.78 -4.42 -38.59
CA ASP A 574 1.53 -4.42 -39.35
C ASP A 574 0.42 -3.64 -38.59
N ILE A 575 0.79 -2.57 -37.88
CA ILE A 575 -0.17 -1.73 -37.16
C ILE A 575 -1.14 -1.04 -38.12
N SER A 576 -2.44 -1.10 -37.81
CA SER A 576 -3.45 -0.34 -38.54
C SER A 576 -3.40 1.13 -38.08
N PHE A 577 -2.88 2.01 -38.93
CA PHE A 577 -2.64 3.42 -38.61
C PHE A 577 -3.30 4.35 -39.64
N THR A 578 -4.11 5.30 -39.17
CA THR A 578 -4.75 6.35 -39.99
C THR A 578 -4.29 7.73 -39.53
N GLU A 579 -3.57 8.46 -40.40
CA GLU A 579 -3.17 9.85 -40.17
C GLU A 579 -4.35 10.84 -40.32
N CYS A 580 -4.21 12.02 -39.71
CA CYS A 580 -5.16 13.12 -39.92
C CYS A 580 -5.11 13.56 -41.41
N PRO A 581 -6.26 13.78 -42.08
CA PRO A 581 -6.30 14.11 -43.49
C PRO A 581 -5.48 15.36 -43.85
N LYS A 582 -4.46 15.16 -44.68
CA LYS A 582 -3.56 16.22 -45.15
C LYS A 582 -4.28 17.27 -45.97
N ASN A 583 -3.82 18.52 -45.83
CA ASN A 583 -4.02 19.52 -46.88
C ASN A 583 -3.16 19.14 -48.10
N THR A 584 -3.76 18.42 -49.04
CA THR A 584 -3.10 17.84 -50.22
C THR A 584 -2.42 18.88 -51.12
N SER A 585 -2.74 20.16 -50.95
CA SER A 585 -2.11 21.31 -51.63
C SER A 585 -0.62 21.49 -51.30
N LEU A 586 -0.11 20.84 -50.25
CA LEU A 586 1.22 21.12 -49.69
C LEU A 586 2.29 20.04 -49.98
N GLY A 587 1.91 18.86 -50.47
CA GLY A 587 2.86 17.89 -51.07
C GLY A 587 3.78 17.10 -50.13
N TYR A 588 3.46 16.95 -48.84
CA TYR A 588 4.34 16.32 -47.85
C TYR A 588 4.22 14.79 -47.74
N GLY A 589 5.38 14.14 -47.52
CA GLY A 589 5.52 12.69 -47.38
C GLY A 589 5.64 12.24 -45.92
N VAL A 590 5.33 10.97 -45.65
CA VAL A 590 5.50 10.33 -44.34
C VAL A 590 6.98 10.15 -44.03
N THR A 591 7.43 10.69 -42.89
CA THR A 591 8.80 10.46 -42.37
C THR A 591 8.80 9.26 -41.43
N ASN A 592 9.78 8.35 -41.58
CA ASN A 592 10.00 7.23 -40.65
C ASN A 592 11.25 7.48 -39.80
N GLN A 593 11.10 7.59 -38.48
CA GLN A 593 12.19 7.93 -37.55
C GLN A 593 12.14 7.03 -36.30
N GLU A 594 13.18 6.24 -36.03
CA GLU A 594 13.16 5.29 -34.92
C GLU A 594 13.25 5.98 -33.55
N ASN A 595 14.14 6.96 -33.42
CA ASN A 595 14.45 7.67 -32.17
C ASN A 595 14.45 9.20 -32.37
N ALA A 596 14.15 9.95 -31.32
CA ALA A 596 14.21 11.42 -31.28
C ALA A 596 14.89 11.92 -30.00
N SER A 597 15.58 13.07 -30.08
CA SER A 597 16.21 13.76 -28.94
C SER A 597 16.40 15.25 -29.26
N PRO A 598 16.75 16.14 -28.31
CA PRO A 598 17.09 17.53 -28.61
C PRO A 598 18.19 17.71 -29.67
N SER A 599 19.10 16.74 -29.80
CA SER A 599 20.21 16.74 -30.77
C SER A 599 19.85 16.19 -32.15
N SER A 600 18.77 15.41 -32.21
CA SER A 600 18.21 14.79 -33.42
C SER A 600 16.69 14.75 -33.24
N PRO A 601 16.02 15.91 -33.27
CA PRO A 601 14.59 15.99 -32.98
C PRO A 601 13.78 15.27 -34.06
N MET A 602 12.50 15.06 -33.81
CA MET A 602 11.59 14.73 -34.90
C MET A 602 11.59 15.89 -35.90
N THR A 603 11.94 15.61 -37.16
CA THR A 603 12.33 16.65 -38.13
C THR A 603 11.14 17.51 -38.57
N HIS A 604 10.94 18.66 -37.93
CA HIS A 604 10.00 19.67 -38.39
C HIS A 604 10.60 20.44 -39.57
N SER A 605 9.96 20.38 -40.74
CA SER A 605 10.10 21.48 -41.70
C SER A 605 9.24 22.64 -41.19
N SER A 606 9.65 23.88 -41.45
CA SER A 606 9.26 25.05 -40.63
C SER A 606 7.79 25.52 -40.72
N ASN A 607 6.87 24.68 -41.23
CA ASN A 607 5.40 24.84 -41.16
C ASN A 607 4.66 23.47 -41.27
N THR A 608 5.31 22.33 -41.01
CA THR A 608 4.75 20.99 -41.32
C THR A 608 4.93 20.00 -40.17
N TYR A 609 3.88 19.24 -39.88
CA TYR A 609 3.83 18.29 -38.75
C TYR A 609 3.55 16.88 -39.29
N ASP A 610 4.56 16.25 -39.89
CA ASP A 610 4.44 14.98 -40.62
C ASP A 610 5.21 13.83 -39.93
N PHE A 611 4.63 13.26 -38.87
CA PHE A 611 5.26 12.20 -38.05
C PHE A 611 4.42 10.93 -37.90
N ALA A 612 3.79 10.46 -38.98
CA ALA A 612 2.94 9.27 -38.94
C ALA A 612 3.65 8.02 -38.38
N TYR A 613 4.92 7.77 -38.72
CA TYR A 613 5.62 6.54 -38.35
C TYR A 613 6.91 6.82 -37.58
N HIS A 614 6.89 6.59 -36.27
CA HIS A 614 8.10 6.63 -35.45
C HIS A 614 8.10 5.50 -34.42
N GLY A 615 9.25 5.30 -33.78
CA GLY A 615 9.56 4.04 -33.12
C GLY A 615 9.97 2.96 -34.13
N LYS A 616 10.88 2.10 -33.70
CA LYS A 616 11.43 1.00 -34.49
C LYS A 616 10.36 -0.04 -34.82
N ALA A 617 10.23 -0.38 -36.10
CA ALA A 617 9.34 -1.46 -36.51
C ALA A 617 9.86 -2.79 -35.95
N ALA A 618 9.00 -3.55 -35.28
CA ALA A 618 9.31 -4.94 -34.98
C ALA A 618 9.50 -5.75 -36.28
N ALA A 619 10.33 -6.79 -36.22
CA ALA A 619 10.45 -7.73 -37.34
C ALA A 619 9.10 -8.45 -37.58
N SER A 620 8.78 -8.77 -38.83
CA SER A 620 7.56 -9.51 -39.15
C SER A 620 7.52 -10.86 -38.42
N GLY A 621 6.37 -11.21 -37.85
CA GLY A 621 6.19 -12.41 -37.04
C GLY A 621 6.78 -12.37 -35.62
N LYS A 622 7.48 -11.29 -35.23
CA LYS A 622 8.04 -11.13 -33.88
C LYS A 622 6.93 -10.80 -32.88
N SER A 623 6.90 -11.49 -31.74
CA SER A 623 5.92 -11.24 -30.67
C SER A 623 6.29 -10.03 -29.80
N LEU A 624 5.31 -9.48 -29.07
CA LEU A 624 5.52 -8.37 -28.15
C LEU A 624 6.52 -8.75 -27.05
N SER A 625 6.39 -9.96 -26.49
CA SER A 625 7.35 -10.51 -25.52
C SER A 625 8.78 -10.67 -26.05
N GLN A 626 8.94 -10.95 -27.35
CA GLN A 626 10.27 -10.95 -27.97
C GLN A 626 10.82 -9.53 -28.14
N VAL A 627 9.97 -8.51 -28.33
CA VAL A 627 10.42 -7.10 -28.38
C VAL A 627 10.82 -6.61 -26.99
N ALA A 628 10.01 -6.90 -25.96
CA ALA A 628 10.31 -6.59 -24.57
C ALA A 628 11.66 -7.20 -24.10
N ARG A 629 11.95 -8.45 -24.48
CA ARG A 629 13.26 -9.07 -24.22
C ARG A 629 14.43 -8.34 -24.88
N ASP A 630 14.33 -7.98 -26.16
CA ASP A 630 15.39 -7.22 -26.86
C ASP A 630 15.62 -5.83 -26.24
N LEU A 631 14.60 -5.24 -25.61
CA LEU A 631 14.69 -3.97 -24.86
C LEU A 631 15.27 -4.13 -23.45
N GLY A 632 15.54 -5.36 -23.01
CA GLY A 632 16.05 -5.67 -21.68
C GLY A 632 15.03 -5.46 -20.56
N TRP A 633 13.73 -5.64 -20.83
CA TRP A 633 12.70 -5.59 -19.79
C TRP A 633 12.94 -6.70 -18.74
N SER A 634 12.75 -6.38 -17.46
CA SER A 634 13.05 -7.34 -16.39
C SER A 634 12.04 -8.49 -16.34
N SER A 635 12.55 -9.73 -16.33
CA SER A 635 11.74 -10.94 -16.11
C SER A 635 11.29 -11.13 -14.66
N THR A 636 11.68 -10.25 -13.73
CA THR A 636 11.10 -10.23 -12.36
C THR A 636 9.72 -9.56 -12.35
N ILE A 637 9.55 -8.52 -13.17
CA ILE A 637 8.32 -7.73 -13.30
C ILE A 637 7.40 -8.32 -14.38
N TRP A 638 7.98 -8.80 -15.48
CA TRP A 638 7.26 -9.29 -16.66
C TRP A 638 7.44 -10.79 -16.87
N ASP A 639 6.37 -11.57 -16.79
CA ASP A 639 6.32 -12.86 -17.46
C ASP A 639 6.22 -12.63 -18.97
N MET A 640 7.26 -13.04 -19.69
CA MET A 640 7.36 -12.91 -21.15
C MET A 640 7.31 -14.29 -21.85
N SER A 641 6.88 -15.35 -21.17
CA SER A 641 6.79 -16.70 -21.72
C SER A 641 5.80 -16.80 -22.89
N GLY A 642 4.69 -16.06 -22.82
CA GLY A 642 3.67 -15.93 -23.87
C GLY A 642 4.06 -15.00 -25.02
N SER A 643 3.09 -14.73 -25.91
CA SER A 643 3.25 -13.79 -27.04
C SER A 643 3.13 -12.31 -26.63
N VAL A 644 2.47 -12.04 -25.52
CA VAL A 644 2.27 -10.74 -24.87
C VAL A 644 2.83 -10.84 -23.44
N PRO A 645 3.61 -9.86 -22.94
CA PRO A 645 4.05 -9.83 -21.56
C PRO A 645 2.86 -9.73 -20.61
N THR A 646 2.94 -10.35 -19.44
CA THR A 646 2.01 -10.12 -18.35
C THR A 646 2.78 -9.78 -17.08
N LEU A 647 2.21 -8.94 -16.23
CA LEU A 647 2.81 -8.63 -14.93
C LEU A 647 2.83 -9.89 -14.06
N THR A 648 3.94 -10.13 -13.36
CA THR A 648 4.10 -11.32 -12.50
C THR A 648 3.29 -11.27 -11.21
N GLY A 649 2.70 -10.12 -10.88
CA GLY A 649 2.04 -9.86 -9.58
C GLY A 649 3.02 -9.88 -8.40
N LYS A 650 4.32 -9.81 -8.66
CA LYS A 650 5.40 -9.83 -7.65
C LYS A 650 6.22 -8.54 -7.59
N ALA A 651 5.75 -7.48 -8.24
CA ALA A 651 6.34 -6.17 -8.06
C ALA A 651 5.84 -5.60 -6.73
N GLU A 652 6.43 -6.02 -5.60
CA GLU A 652 6.61 -5.05 -4.50
C GLU A 652 7.07 -3.73 -5.14
N PHE A 653 6.52 -2.58 -4.71
CA PHE A 653 6.91 -1.29 -5.25
C PHE A 653 8.42 -1.29 -5.41
N TYR A 654 8.91 -1.11 -6.65
CA TYR A 654 10.34 -1.20 -6.93
C TYR A 654 10.98 0.09 -6.45
N ASP A 655 11.00 0.22 -5.13
CA ASP A 655 11.88 1.07 -4.39
C ASP A 655 13.29 0.63 -4.75
N PHE A 656 14.06 1.59 -5.25
CA PHE A 656 15.48 1.39 -5.50
C PHE A 656 16.25 1.09 -4.19
N SER A 657 15.63 1.22 -3.01
CA SER A 657 16.15 0.76 -1.73
C SER A 657 16.13 -0.77 -1.54
N ALA A 658 15.22 -1.51 -2.18
CA ALA A 658 14.78 -2.82 -1.68
C ALA A 658 15.29 -4.07 -2.43
N SER A 659 15.80 -3.97 -3.66
CA SER A 659 16.27 -5.16 -4.40
C SER A 659 17.62 -5.02 -5.10
N SER A 660 18.40 -6.10 -5.03
CA SER A 660 19.81 -6.16 -5.44
C SER A 660 20.02 -6.29 -6.96
N GLY A 661 19.27 -5.52 -7.76
CA GLY A 661 19.31 -5.58 -9.22
C GLY A 661 19.06 -4.21 -9.86
N ALA A 662 20.08 -3.35 -9.91
CA ALA A 662 19.95 -2.03 -10.52
C ALA A 662 19.44 -2.08 -11.97
N PRO A 663 18.33 -1.40 -12.30
CA PRO A 663 17.99 -1.08 -13.68
C PRO A 663 19.12 -0.25 -14.31
N SER A 664 19.63 -0.71 -15.44
CA SER A 664 20.71 -0.04 -16.19
C SER A 664 20.33 1.40 -16.57
N ALA A 665 21.25 2.34 -16.34
CA ALA A 665 21.05 3.78 -16.58
C ALA A 665 20.53 4.14 -18.00
N PRO A 666 19.72 5.22 -18.14
CA PRO A 666 19.29 5.73 -19.45
C PRO A 666 20.47 6.20 -20.30
N THR A 667 20.56 5.74 -21.55
CA THR A 667 21.72 6.00 -22.41
C THR A 667 21.66 7.34 -23.14
N GLY A 668 21.85 8.43 -22.41
CA GLY A 668 22.32 9.72 -22.95
C GLY A 668 23.85 9.74 -23.07
N SER A 669 24.41 10.33 -24.14
CA SER A 669 25.83 10.19 -24.47
C SER A 669 26.78 11.08 -23.64
N ASN A 670 27.26 10.59 -22.50
CA ASN A 670 28.68 10.61 -22.05
C ASN A 670 28.82 10.43 -20.52
N PRO A 671 29.89 9.78 -20.02
CA PRO A 671 30.63 8.64 -20.59
C PRO A 671 29.99 7.31 -20.21
N LYS A 672 30.12 6.30 -21.08
CA LYS A 672 29.77 4.90 -20.75
C LYS A 672 30.87 4.29 -19.87
N PRO A 673 30.59 3.22 -19.10
CA PRO A 673 31.64 2.29 -18.67
C PRO A 673 32.53 1.92 -19.88
N GLY A 674 33.85 2.01 -19.71
CA GLY A 674 34.81 1.77 -20.80
C GLY A 674 35.25 2.98 -21.65
N GLN A 675 34.97 4.24 -21.27
CA GLN A 675 35.79 5.37 -21.79
C GLN A 675 37.19 5.46 -21.13
N GLY A 676 37.42 4.69 -20.07
CA GLY A 676 38.64 4.77 -19.27
C GLY A 676 38.61 5.95 -18.30
N GLU A 677 39.56 5.95 -17.38
CA GLU A 677 39.70 7.02 -16.40
C GLU A 677 40.21 8.30 -17.07
N ILE A 678 39.51 9.42 -16.85
CA ILE A 678 39.99 10.73 -17.26
C ILE A 678 40.85 11.27 -16.11
N ARG A 679 42.01 11.84 -16.44
CA ARG A 679 42.81 12.67 -15.53
C ARG A 679 43.31 13.91 -16.26
N PRO A 680 43.36 15.08 -15.62
CA PRO A 680 44.01 16.25 -16.18
C PRO A 680 45.49 15.99 -16.48
N SER A 681 46.01 16.62 -17.53
CA SER A 681 47.45 16.71 -17.80
C SER A 681 48.00 18.04 -17.30
N ALA A 682 49.28 18.10 -16.93
CA ALA A 682 49.91 19.33 -16.45
C ALA A 682 49.91 20.43 -17.54
N GLY A 683 49.71 21.68 -17.12
CA GLY A 683 49.49 22.82 -18.01
C GLY A 683 48.02 23.27 -18.04
N ASN A 684 47.71 24.37 -18.75
CA ASN A 684 46.36 24.94 -18.84
C ASN A 684 45.67 25.15 -17.47
N GLY A 685 46.42 25.67 -16.49
CA GLY A 685 45.95 25.88 -15.12
C GLY A 685 46.13 24.69 -14.17
N TRP A 686 46.49 23.51 -14.67
CA TRP A 686 46.75 22.32 -13.86
C TRP A 686 48.23 22.15 -13.48
N THR A 687 48.45 21.80 -12.22
CA THR A 687 49.70 21.21 -11.70
C THR A 687 49.39 19.84 -11.12
N ILE A 688 50.35 18.92 -11.19
CA ILE A 688 50.19 17.52 -10.78
C ILE A 688 51.41 17.15 -9.94
N GLU A 689 51.17 16.55 -8.77
CA GLU A 689 52.21 16.17 -7.83
C GLU A 689 51.97 14.75 -7.31
N THR A 690 52.93 13.85 -7.50
CA THR A 690 52.93 12.54 -6.83
C THR A 690 53.38 12.70 -5.38
N ILE A 691 52.46 12.50 -4.45
CA ILE A 691 52.70 12.61 -3.00
C ILE A 691 53.44 11.38 -2.47
N ASN A 692 53.07 10.18 -2.96
CA ASN A 692 53.73 8.89 -2.70
C ASN A 692 53.22 7.84 -3.71
N GLU A 693 53.56 6.56 -3.50
CA GLU A 693 53.23 5.46 -4.41
C GLU A 693 51.73 5.17 -4.59
N ALA A 694 50.85 5.75 -3.78
CA ALA A 694 49.39 5.57 -3.85
C ALA A 694 48.62 6.87 -4.09
N LEU A 695 49.28 8.04 -4.00
CA LEU A 695 48.62 9.34 -3.90
C LEU A 695 49.14 10.36 -4.89
N THR A 696 48.25 10.92 -5.72
CA THR A 696 48.55 12.02 -6.65
C THR A 696 47.62 13.20 -6.38
N LEU A 697 48.20 14.39 -6.18
CA LEU A 697 47.48 15.65 -6.03
C LEU A 697 47.39 16.36 -7.38
N TYR A 698 46.18 16.64 -7.84
CA TYR A 698 45.88 17.51 -8.98
C TYR A 698 45.39 18.85 -8.45
N SER A 699 46.11 19.93 -8.75
CA SER A 699 45.74 21.29 -8.34
C SER A 699 45.45 22.14 -9.57
N TYR A 700 44.28 22.76 -9.61
CA TYR A 700 43.85 23.69 -10.65
C TYR A 700 43.77 25.13 -10.12
N ALA A 701 44.32 26.07 -10.87
CA ALA A 701 44.12 27.50 -10.66
C ALA A 701 43.95 28.22 -12.01
N GLY A 702 42.78 28.82 -12.24
CA GLY A 702 42.51 29.54 -13.48
C GLY A 702 41.02 29.78 -13.74
N THR A 703 40.70 30.27 -14.94
CA THR A 703 39.32 30.48 -15.37
C THR A 703 38.76 29.22 -16.03
N LEU A 704 37.78 28.57 -15.40
CA LEU A 704 37.09 27.41 -15.95
C LEU A 704 36.29 27.80 -17.21
N ALA A 705 36.60 27.15 -18.33
CA ALA A 705 35.91 27.36 -19.61
C ALA A 705 34.40 27.07 -19.49
N GLU A 706 34.01 26.12 -18.65
CA GLU A 706 32.64 25.66 -18.42
C GLU A 706 31.76 26.69 -17.69
N THR A 707 32.36 27.72 -17.06
CA THR A 707 31.61 28.68 -16.22
C THR A 707 32.01 30.14 -16.41
N GLY A 708 33.12 30.43 -17.09
CA GLY A 708 33.80 31.74 -17.04
C GLY A 708 34.35 32.10 -15.65
N LYS A 709 34.23 31.17 -14.70
CA LYS A 709 34.57 31.23 -13.27
C LYS A 709 36.08 31.23 -13.01
N VAL A 710 36.64 32.23 -12.32
CA VAL A 710 37.95 32.03 -11.66
C VAL A 710 37.75 31.01 -10.52
N ALA A 711 38.49 29.91 -10.56
CA ALA A 711 38.37 28.81 -9.62
C ALA A 711 39.75 28.31 -9.17
N ARG A 712 39.81 27.82 -7.94
CA ARG A 712 40.91 27.05 -7.38
C ARG A 712 40.36 25.74 -6.84
N ILE A 713 40.92 24.62 -7.28
CA ILE A 713 40.39 23.27 -7.02
C ILE A 713 41.55 22.32 -6.73
N PHE A 714 41.37 21.43 -5.77
CA PHE A 714 42.34 20.39 -5.42
C PHE A 714 41.62 19.04 -5.42
N VAL A 715 42.20 18.07 -6.12
CA VAL A 715 41.74 16.68 -6.16
C VAL A 715 42.90 15.79 -5.76
N LEU A 716 42.81 15.16 -4.59
CA LEU A 716 43.76 14.15 -4.14
C LEU A 716 43.20 12.77 -4.51
N ASP A 717 43.96 12.06 -5.33
CA ASP A 717 43.61 10.78 -5.94
C ASP A 717 44.36 9.64 -5.24
N LEU A 718 43.62 8.75 -4.57
CA LEU A 718 44.11 7.55 -3.91
C LEU A 718 43.81 6.30 -4.74
N ASP A 719 44.85 5.60 -5.18
CA ASP A 719 44.73 4.24 -5.71
C ASP A 719 44.46 3.24 -4.56
N LEU A 720 43.25 2.67 -4.52
CA LEU A 720 42.87 1.67 -3.50
C LEU A 720 43.36 0.25 -3.81
N SER A 721 43.90 -0.01 -5.01
CA SER A 721 44.61 -1.26 -5.31
C SER A 721 45.93 -1.34 -4.54
N ASN A 722 46.48 -0.19 -4.12
CA ASN A 722 47.68 -0.13 -3.31
C ASN A 722 47.42 -0.71 -1.90
N PRO A 723 48.10 -1.81 -1.50
CA PRO A 723 47.82 -2.47 -0.24
C PRO A 723 48.24 -1.66 0.99
N ASN A 724 49.12 -0.66 0.86
CA ASN A 724 49.72 0.06 1.98
C ASN A 724 48.83 1.14 2.60
N TYR A 725 47.72 1.52 1.95
CA TYR A 725 46.87 2.64 2.37
C TYR A 725 45.41 2.22 2.56
N LYS A 726 44.70 2.91 3.46
CA LYS A 726 43.25 2.76 3.72
C LYS A 726 42.60 4.08 4.08
N ILE A 727 41.28 4.13 3.91
CA ILE A 727 40.44 5.22 4.41
C ILE A 727 40.18 4.99 5.91
N LYS A 728 40.09 6.08 6.68
CA LYS A 728 39.67 6.07 8.09
C LYS A 728 38.78 7.26 8.36
N PHE A 729 37.63 7.05 9.00
CA PHE A 729 36.78 8.14 9.47
C PHE A 729 37.24 8.53 10.88
N VAL A 730 37.24 9.84 11.17
CA VAL A 730 37.67 10.38 12.47
C VAL A 730 36.57 11.29 13.01
N HIS A 731 36.11 10.99 14.22
CA HIS A 731 35.26 11.89 15.01
C HIS A 731 36.09 12.76 15.94
N ALA A 732 35.64 14.00 16.17
CA ALA A 732 36.21 14.89 17.18
C ALA A 732 35.11 15.57 18.00
N SER A 733 35.23 15.49 19.33
CA SER A 733 34.41 16.23 20.29
C SER A 733 35.29 16.73 21.44
N PRO A 734 35.48 18.06 21.61
CA PRO A 734 34.97 19.14 20.75
C PRO A 734 35.54 19.09 19.33
N SER A 735 34.89 19.78 18.40
CA SER A 735 35.35 19.94 17.01
C SER A 735 36.78 20.51 16.93
N ILE A 736 37.56 20.03 15.94
CA ILE A 736 38.95 20.43 15.70
C ILE A 736 39.21 20.76 14.22
N GLU A 737 40.33 21.41 13.96
CA GLU A 737 40.85 21.71 12.62
C GLU A 737 41.17 20.41 11.85
N ASN A 738 41.11 20.43 10.52
CA ASN A 738 41.39 19.24 9.70
C ASN A 738 42.87 18.83 9.80
N SER A 739 43.77 19.80 9.80
CA SER A 739 45.20 19.58 10.01
C SER A 739 45.49 19.01 11.40
N ALA A 740 44.71 19.37 12.43
CA ALA A 740 44.81 18.84 13.78
C ALA A 740 44.34 17.38 13.85
N ALA A 741 43.23 17.02 13.18
CA ALA A 741 42.77 15.63 13.07
C ALA A 741 43.81 14.75 12.36
N LEU A 742 44.41 15.23 11.27
CA LEU A 742 45.52 14.53 10.59
C LEU A 742 46.78 14.44 11.46
N SER A 743 47.05 15.47 12.27
CA SER A 743 48.17 15.50 13.21
C SER A 743 48.03 14.46 14.32
N ALA A 744 46.82 14.27 14.85
CA ALA A 744 46.52 13.29 15.90
C ALA A 744 46.74 11.83 15.48
N LEU A 745 46.66 11.53 14.17
CA LEU A 745 46.98 10.21 13.60
C LEU A 745 48.50 9.92 13.51
N GLY A 746 49.35 10.85 13.94
CA GLY A 746 50.81 10.71 13.92
C GLY A 746 51.36 10.31 12.56
N ASN A 747 52.41 9.48 12.54
CA ASN A 747 53.07 9.03 11.31
C ASN A 747 52.24 8.04 10.46
N GLN A 748 51.08 7.59 10.94
CA GLN A 748 50.15 6.78 10.15
C GLN A 748 49.24 7.65 9.27
N GLY A 749 48.89 8.86 9.72
CA GLY A 749 48.07 9.80 8.94
C GLY A 749 48.82 10.42 7.78
N VAL A 750 48.25 10.34 6.57
CA VAL A 750 48.87 10.75 5.31
C VAL A 750 48.18 11.96 4.70
N ALA A 751 46.85 11.95 4.66
CA ALA A 751 46.03 13.07 4.19
C ALA A 751 44.68 13.09 4.90
N ALA A 752 43.98 14.22 4.86
CA ALA A 752 42.63 14.36 5.39
C ALA A 752 41.81 15.38 4.59
N ILE A 753 40.50 15.23 4.64
CA ILE A 753 39.49 16.19 4.17
C ILE A 753 38.38 16.31 5.22
N ASN A 754 37.67 17.45 5.29
CA ASN A 754 36.54 17.59 6.19
C ASN A 754 35.40 16.61 5.82
N GLY A 755 34.63 16.19 6.82
CA GLY A 755 33.59 15.17 6.67
C GLY A 755 32.19 15.74 6.39
N ALA A 756 31.20 15.09 6.99
CA ALA A 756 29.78 15.40 6.89
C ALA A 756 29.41 16.79 7.43
N TYR A 757 28.16 17.19 7.11
CA TYR A 757 27.47 18.35 7.65
C TYR A 757 27.33 18.34 9.18
N GLU A 758 26.66 19.34 9.73
CA GLU A 758 26.44 19.45 11.17
C GLU A 758 25.77 18.18 11.75
N GLN A 759 26.30 17.67 12.87
CA GLN A 759 25.90 16.37 13.43
C GLN A 759 24.38 16.21 13.58
N GLY A 760 23.66 17.28 13.93
CA GLY A 760 22.21 17.25 14.09
C GLY A 760 21.46 16.79 12.83
N SER A 761 22.03 16.98 11.64
CA SER A 761 21.36 16.78 10.36
C SER A 761 21.81 15.53 9.59
N ILE A 762 22.80 14.79 10.12
CA ILE A 762 23.44 13.66 9.44
C ILE A 762 23.64 12.44 10.34
N VAL A 763 23.86 11.30 9.68
CA VAL A 763 24.35 10.08 10.30
C VAL A 763 25.86 10.02 10.14
N PHE A 764 26.56 9.81 11.25
CA PHE A 764 28.00 9.58 11.25
C PHE A 764 28.33 8.44 12.21
N LYS A 765 28.83 7.34 11.63
CA LYS A 765 29.38 6.18 12.30
C LYS A 765 30.84 6.04 11.90
N ALA A 766 31.74 5.81 12.84
CA ALA A 766 33.15 5.56 12.58
C ALA A 766 33.70 4.48 13.51
N ASP A 767 34.54 3.58 13.00
CA ASP A 767 35.10 2.41 13.71
C ASP A 767 34.04 1.62 14.53
N GLY A 768 32.83 1.43 13.98
CA GLY A 768 31.72 0.74 14.63
C GLY A 768 30.85 1.61 15.55
N ILE A 769 31.33 2.80 15.94
CA ILE A 769 30.68 3.69 16.92
C ILE A 769 29.82 4.72 16.18
N GLY A 770 28.53 4.79 16.53
CA GLY A 770 27.63 5.84 16.06
C GLY A 770 27.75 7.12 16.88
N TYR A 771 28.11 8.22 16.23
CA TYR A 771 28.29 9.55 16.84
C TYR A 771 27.12 10.50 16.57
N SER A 772 26.42 10.32 15.45
CA SER A 772 25.11 10.92 15.23
C SER A 772 24.25 10.01 14.35
N TYR A 773 22.95 10.09 14.56
CA TYR A 773 21.89 9.41 13.80
C TYR A 773 20.81 10.41 13.38
N MET A 774 21.22 11.57 12.84
CA MET A 774 20.32 12.59 12.30
C MET A 774 19.15 12.95 13.25
N PRO A 775 19.42 13.48 14.46
CA PRO A 775 18.38 13.76 15.44
C PRO A 775 17.41 14.90 15.03
N ASN A 776 17.77 15.75 14.06
CA ASN A 776 16.95 16.88 13.63
C ASN A 776 16.11 16.54 12.39
N ASN A 777 14.80 16.80 12.49
CA ASN A 777 13.87 16.74 11.34
C ASN A 777 13.94 17.99 10.45
N GLU A 778 14.44 19.10 10.99
CA GLU A 778 14.52 20.39 10.32
C GLU A 778 15.90 21.04 10.51
N ILE A 779 16.34 21.80 9.50
CA ILE A 779 17.53 22.64 9.55
C ILE A 779 17.08 24.07 9.79
N SER A 780 17.65 24.74 10.80
CA SER A 780 17.28 26.11 11.16
C SER A 780 18.25 27.15 10.59
N TRP A 781 17.71 28.32 10.25
CA TRP A 781 18.46 29.48 9.79
C TRP A 781 17.90 30.76 10.40
N THR A 782 18.76 31.62 10.95
CA THR A 782 18.35 32.93 11.47
C THR A 782 18.49 33.99 10.38
N SER A 783 17.39 34.64 10.03
CA SER A 783 17.35 35.68 9.01
C SER A 783 18.07 36.97 9.46
N PRO A 784 18.43 37.89 8.54
CA PRO A 784 18.97 39.21 8.89
C PRO A 784 18.05 40.08 9.77
N LYS A 785 16.77 39.70 9.93
CA LYS A 785 15.81 40.34 10.85
C LYS A 785 15.74 39.66 12.22
N ASN A 786 16.65 38.73 12.50
CA ASN A 786 16.68 37.90 13.72
C ASN A 786 15.45 36.98 13.87
N GLU A 787 14.87 36.54 12.76
CA GLU A 787 13.76 35.56 12.72
C GLU A 787 14.34 34.17 12.46
N VAL A 788 14.00 33.17 13.29
CA VAL A 788 14.40 31.78 13.02
C VAL A 788 13.44 31.16 12.01
N ARG A 789 14.01 30.60 10.96
CA ARG A 789 13.34 29.90 9.84
C ARG A 789 13.76 28.45 9.85
N TYR A 790 12.90 27.56 9.38
CA TYR A 790 13.14 26.12 9.34
C TYR A 790 12.86 25.60 7.93
N VAL A 791 13.64 24.60 7.51
CA VAL A 791 13.38 23.81 6.30
C VAL A 791 13.52 22.33 6.65
N PRO A 792 12.81 21.41 5.96
CA PRO A 792 13.02 19.97 6.15
C PRO A 792 14.49 19.63 5.99
N ASN A 793 15.00 18.73 6.82
CA ASN A 793 16.35 18.22 6.66
C ASN A 793 16.47 17.49 5.30
N TRP A 794 17.52 17.81 4.56
CA TRP A 794 17.82 17.24 3.23
C TRP A 794 19.24 16.69 3.14
N LYS A 795 20.01 16.74 4.25
CA LYS A 795 21.46 16.52 4.26
C LYS A 795 21.88 15.04 4.29
N SER A 796 20.93 14.10 4.16
CA SER A 796 21.16 12.65 4.34
C SER A 796 20.58 11.74 3.24
N GLU A 797 20.19 12.28 2.08
CA GLU A 797 19.64 11.47 0.98
C GLU A 797 20.63 10.44 0.40
N ALA A 798 21.93 10.59 0.60
CA ALA A 798 22.95 9.64 0.18
C ALA A 798 23.94 9.33 1.30
N ALA A 799 24.72 8.27 1.15
CA ALA A 799 25.76 7.92 2.11
C ALA A 799 27.01 7.28 1.48
N PHE A 800 28.13 7.47 2.18
CA PHE A 800 29.39 6.77 1.96
C PHE A 800 29.61 5.76 3.08
N TYR A 801 29.79 4.50 2.69
CA TYR A 801 30.01 3.36 3.58
C TYR A 801 31.42 2.82 3.39
N TYR A 802 32.05 2.43 4.50
CA TYR A 802 33.39 1.85 4.49
C TYR A 802 33.56 0.88 5.67
N ASN A 803 34.16 -0.29 5.45
CA ASN A 803 34.39 -1.28 6.51
C ASN A 803 35.86 -1.68 6.68
N SER A 804 36.13 -2.39 7.77
CA SER A 804 37.46 -2.88 8.17
C SER A 804 38.12 -3.80 7.14
N ASN A 805 37.34 -4.49 6.29
CA ASN A 805 37.83 -5.27 5.15
C ASN A 805 38.26 -4.40 3.95
N SER A 806 38.18 -3.07 4.07
CA SER A 806 38.40 -2.09 3.00
C SER A 806 37.38 -2.17 1.85
N ASN A 807 36.21 -2.76 2.07
CA ASN A 807 35.09 -2.62 1.15
C ASN A 807 34.53 -1.19 1.26
N LEU A 808 34.02 -0.67 0.15
CA LEU A 808 33.37 0.63 0.09
C LEU A 808 32.06 0.57 -0.71
N LYS A 809 31.16 1.51 -0.43
CA LYS A 809 29.93 1.77 -1.20
C LYS A 809 29.65 3.27 -1.13
N MET A 810 29.30 3.89 -2.25
CA MET A 810 28.51 5.13 -2.25
C MET A 810 27.12 4.78 -2.75
N SER A 811 26.08 5.29 -2.10
CA SER A 811 24.72 4.93 -2.43
C SER A 811 23.74 6.07 -2.18
N PHE A 812 22.65 6.06 -2.94
CA PHE A 812 21.59 7.07 -2.87
C PHE A 812 20.44 6.61 -1.95
N ASP A 813 20.77 5.81 -0.92
CA ASP A 813 19.81 4.98 -0.17
C ASP A 813 18.82 5.78 0.70
N GLY A 814 19.10 7.06 0.97
CA GLY A 814 18.19 7.95 1.71
C GLY A 814 17.26 8.79 0.81
N TYR A 815 17.38 8.68 -0.51
CA TYR A 815 16.62 9.49 -1.45
C TYR A 815 15.17 9.02 -1.54
N GLY A 816 14.21 9.96 -1.53
CA GLY A 816 12.78 9.66 -1.53
C GLY A 816 12.22 9.20 -0.17
N LEU A 817 13.07 8.74 0.76
CA LEU A 817 12.69 8.41 2.14
C LEU A 817 12.42 9.68 2.96
N SER A 818 11.44 9.63 3.86
CA SER A 818 11.25 10.64 4.91
C SER A 818 12.42 10.63 5.91
N ILE A 819 12.53 11.67 6.73
CA ILE A 819 13.63 11.77 7.70
C ILE A 819 13.59 10.66 8.77
N ASP A 820 12.41 10.19 9.15
CA ASP A 820 12.28 9.10 10.13
C ASP A 820 12.60 7.73 9.50
N GLU A 821 12.30 7.53 8.21
CA GLU A 821 12.71 6.35 7.43
C GLU A 821 14.22 6.36 7.16
N GLN A 822 14.81 7.48 6.72
CA GLN A 822 16.26 7.66 6.57
C GLN A 822 16.97 7.35 7.90
N ARG A 823 16.48 7.91 9.02
CA ARG A 823 17.04 7.64 10.36
C ARG A 823 16.99 6.15 10.68
N SER A 824 15.86 5.51 10.44
CA SER A 824 15.67 4.07 10.70
C SER A 824 16.61 3.23 9.83
N PHE A 825 16.60 3.44 8.52
CA PHE A 825 17.45 2.77 7.54
C PHE A 825 18.94 2.85 7.91
N TYR A 826 19.46 4.05 8.20
CA TYR A 826 20.87 4.21 8.58
C TYR A 826 21.20 3.68 9.99
N THR A 827 20.21 3.57 10.88
CA THR A 827 20.39 2.95 12.22
C THR A 827 20.42 1.42 12.12
N PHE A 828 19.63 0.82 11.24
CA PHE A 828 19.52 -0.63 11.08
C PHE A 828 20.46 -1.25 10.03
N SER A 829 21.00 -0.48 9.08
CA SER A 829 22.02 -0.92 8.09
C SER A 829 23.43 -1.16 8.69
N THR A 830 23.52 -1.35 10.01
CA THR A 830 24.76 -1.25 10.78
C THR A 830 25.57 -2.55 10.91
N GLY A 831 25.08 -3.68 10.41
CA GLY A 831 25.71 -5.00 10.54
C GLY A 831 26.92 -5.28 9.63
N GLU A 832 27.00 -4.63 8.46
CA GLU A 832 28.06 -4.86 7.45
C GLU A 832 29.12 -3.73 7.42
N TRP A 833 28.74 -2.53 7.89
CA TRP A 833 29.50 -1.30 7.68
C TRP A 833 29.97 -0.68 9.00
N ASP A 834 31.28 -0.70 9.23
CA ASP A 834 31.91 -0.09 10.41
C ASP A 834 31.82 1.44 10.39
N ASN A 835 31.84 2.04 9.21
CA ASN A 835 31.81 3.48 8.99
C ASN A 835 30.69 3.85 8.01
N ILE A 836 29.90 4.87 8.37
CA ILE A 836 28.79 5.40 7.59
C ILE A 836 28.83 6.93 7.71
N LEU A 837 28.75 7.63 6.58
CA LEU A 837 28.67 9.08 6.52
C LEU A 837 27.54 9.45 5.56
N SER A 838 26.42 9.95 6.08
CA SER A 838 25.35 10.49 5.21
C SER A 838 25.66 11.92 4.78
N SER A 839 25.21 12.26 3.57
CA SER A 839 25.46 13.55 2.93
C SER A 839 24.52 13.80 1.75
N ALA A 840 24.58 15.02 1.21
CA ALA A 840 23.76 15.47 0.10
C ALA A 840 24.38 16.70 -0.61
N PRO A 841 24.09 16.93 -1.91
CA PRO A 841 23.41 15.99 -2.79
C PRO A 841 24.31 14.81 -3.22
N MET A 842 23.70 13.73 -3.69
CA MET A 842 24.41 12.80 -4.58
C MET A 842 24.77 13.55 -5.87
N LEU A 843 26.06 13.67 -6.19
CA LEU A 843 26.53 14.37 -7.37
C LEU A 843 26.48 13.44 -8.59
N ILE A 844 27.02 12.22 -8.45
CA ILE A 844 27.07 11.22 -9.51
C ILE A 844 26.68 9.87 -8.91
N ASN A 845 25.68 9.20 -9.49
CA ASN A 845 25.17 7.90 -9.07
C ASN A 845 25.31 6.88 -10.23
N ASP A 846 26.27 5.97 -10.15
CA ASP A 846 26.56 5.00 -11.22
C ASP A 846 26.69 5.66 -12.60
N TRP A 847 27.65 6.60 -12.70
CA TRP A 847 27.89 7.53 -13.82
C TRP A 847 26.77 8.53 -14.14
N TYR A 848 25.55 8.37 -13.60
CA TYR A 848 24.45 9.33 -13.82
C TYR A 848 24.68 10.64 -13.04
N PRO A 849 24.66 11.82 -13.68
CA PRO A 849 25.04 13.09 -13.06
C PRO A 849 23.89 13.74 -12.23
N SER A 850 23.41 13.04 -11.21
CA SER A 850 22.30 13.45 -10.32
C SER A 850 22.35 14.91 -9.84
N GLY A 851 23.53 15.39 -9.45
CA GLY A 851 23.71 16.76 -8.94
C GLY A 851 23.46 17.88 -9.96
N THR A 852 23.26 17.54 -11.25
CA THR A 852 22.84 18.50 -12.29
C THR A 852 21.35 18.83 -12.30
N ILE A 853 20.54 17.97 -11.65
CA ILE A 853 19.08 18.07 -11.57
C ILE A 853 18.55 18.16 -10.13
N PHE A 854 19.40 17.99 -9.11
CA PHE A 854 19.03 18.14 -7.69
C PHE A 854 18.30 19.46 -7.40
N VAL A 855 18.73 20.56 -8.04
CA VAL A 855 17.88 21.75 -8.15
C VAL A 855 17.12 21.64 -9.47
N ASP A 856 15.79 21.57 -9.37
CA ASP A 856 14.86 21.53 -10.51
C ASP A 856 15.27 22.55 -11.59
N PRO A 857 15.68 22.10 -12.79
CA PRO A 857 16.13 22.98 -13.87
C PRO A 857 15.06 23.95 -14.39
N SER A 858 13.78 23.73 -14.09
CA SER A 858 12.67 24.63 -14.47
C SER A 858 12.56 25.88 -13.61
N LEU A 859 13.22 25.92 -12.45
CA LEU A 859 13.16 27.06 -11.52
C LEU A 859 13.88 28.28 -12.09
N THR A 860 13.14 29.38 -12.23
CA THR A 860 13.71 30.68 -12.60
C THR A 860 14.61 31.23 -11.51
N ALA A 861 15.57 32.09 -11.88
CA ALA A 861 16.44 32.78 -10.93
C ALA A 861 15.66 33.59 -9.86
N ALA A 862 14.47 34.10 -10.21
CA ALA A 862 13.57 34.79 -9.27
C ALA A 862 12.98 33.83 -8.23
N GLN A 863 12.52 32.64 -8.63
CA GLN A 863 12.01 31.61 -7.69
C GLN A 863 13.14 31.10 -6.79
N ILE A 864 14.33 30.84 -7.34
CA ILE A 864 15.53 30.49 -6.57
C ILE A 864 15.84 31.57 -5.52
N THR A 865 15.82 32.85 -5.92
CA THR A 865 16.03 33.98 -5.00
C THR A 865 14.94 34.07 -3.92
N GLN A 866 13.69 33.73 -4.25
CA GLN A 866 12.59 33.70 -3.28
C GLN A 866 12.78 32.60 -2.23
N TYR A 867 13.28 31.41 -2.60
CA TYR A 867 13.62 30.36 -1.63
C TYR A 867 14.72 30.82 -0.68
N GLY A 868 15.80 31.44 -1.19
CA GLY A 868 16.86 32.01 -0.35
C GLY A 868 16.38 33.13 0.57
N ALA A 869 15.46 33.98 0.11
CA ALA A 869 14.84 35.02 0.93
C ALA A 869 13.97 34.46 2.07
N TYR A 870 13.48 33.23 1.96
CA TYR A 870 12.81 32.51 3.04
C TYR A 870 13.81 31.81 3.97
N SER A 871 14.75 31.05 3.42
CA SER A 871 15.86 30.41 4.15
C SER A 871 17.06 30.17 3.25
N ASN A 872 18.25 30.56 3.69
CA ASN A 872 19.50 30.22 2.99
C ASN A 872 19.80 28.71 2.99
N GLU A 873 19.21 27.93 3.92
CA GLU A 873 19.35 26.48 4.00
C GLU A 873 18.35 25.73 3.10
N ASP A 874 17.44 26.42 2.40
CA ASP A 874 16.55 25.78 1.42
C ASP A 874 17.38 25.10 0.31
N PRO A 875 17.20 23.78 0.06
CA PRO A 875 18.07 23.03 -0.84
C PRO A 875 18.10 23.60 -2.27
N ARG A 876 16.99 24.17 -2.74
CA ARG A 876 16.86 24.77 -4.08
C ARG A 876 17.71 26.03 -4.21
N TYR A 877 17.85 26.79 -3.13
CA TYR A 877 18.74 27.95 -3.07
C TYR A 877 20.18 27.51 -2.79
N HIS A 878 20.42 26.79 -1.69
CA HIS A 878 21.75 26.42 -1.22
C HIS A 878 22.58 25.64 -2.27
N GLN A 879 21.96 24.74 -3.03
CA GLN A 879 22.67 23.95 -4.04
C GLN A 879 22.78 24.64 -5.41
N SER A 880 22.00 25.69 -5.67
CA SER A 880 22.15 26.53 -6.86
C SER A 880 23.18 27.66 -6.67
N GLN A 881 23.47 28.07 -5.43
CA GLN A 881 24.48 29.10 -5.15
C GLN A 881 25.93 28.59 -5.28
N THR A 882 26.83 29.49 -5.66
CA THR A 882 28.28 29.23 -5.64
C THR A 882 28.81 29.27 -4.22
N HIS A 883 29.33 28.15 -3.75
CA HIS A 883 30.00 28.02 -2.45
C HIS A 883 31.35 27.30 -2.62
N PRO A 884 32.27 27.44 -1.66
CA PRO A 884 33.30 26.44 -1.47
C PRO A 884 32.62 25.06 -1.31
N ARG A 885 33.19 24.02 -1.91
CA ARG A 885 32.60 22.67 -1.91
C ARG A 885 33.63 21.64 -1.49
N THR A 886 33.17 20.65 -0.75
CA THR A 886 33.89 19.43 -0.43
C THR A 886 33.14 18.29 -1.07
N ALA A 887 33.83 17.37 -1.74
CA ALA A 887 33.23 16.16 -2.27
C ALA A 887 34.19 15.00 -2.18
N ILE A 888 33.64 13.80 -2.26
CA ILE A 888 34.38 12.56 -2.42
C ILE A 888 33.82 11.79 -3.61
N ALA A 889 34.67 11.05 -4.31
CA ALA A 889 34.26 10.28 -5.49
C ALA A 889 35.02 8.96 -5.62
N ILE A 890 34.45 8.03 -6.37
CA ILE A 890 35.04 6.71 -6.65
C ILE A 890 35.01 6.49 -8.17
N THR A 891 36.13 6.08 -8.77
CA THR A 891 36.24 5.83 -10.21
C THR A 891 35.95 4.37 -10.59
N GLU A 892 35.87 4.09 -11.90
CA GLU A 892 35.73 2.72 -12.44
C GLU A 892 36.94 1.83 -12.08
N GLY A 893 38.16 2.37 -12.05
CA GLY A 893 39.39 1.67 -11.68
C GLY A 893 39.67 1.60 -10.18
N ASN A 894 38.67 1.84 -9.32
CA ASN A 894 38.78 1.78 -7.86
C ASN A 894 39.74 2.82 -7.25
N HIS A 895 39.78 4.03 -7.80
CA HIS A 895 40.42 5.17 -7.15
C HIS A 895 39.42 5.93 -6.28
N PHE A 896 39.86 6.39 -5.10
CA PHE A 896 39.10 7.28 -4.21
C PHE A 896 39.64 8.71 -4.30
N LEU A 897 38.77 9.63 -4.69
CA LEU A 897 39.10 11.04 -4.87
C LEU A 897 38.59 11.86 -3.68
N MET A 898 39.46 12.66 -3.06
CA MET A 898 39.10 13.74 -2.15
C MET A 898 39.14 15.07 -2.89
N ILE A 899 38.04 15.83 -2.92
CA ILE A 899 37.92 17.07 -3.72
C ILE A 899 37.59 18.26 -2.83
N THR A 900 38.39 19.33 -2.93
CA THR A 900 38.04 20.66 -2.42
C THR A 900 37.99 21.70 -3.54
N VAL A 901 36.97 22.55 -3.51
CA VAL A 901 36.81 23.72 -4.36
C VAL A 901 36.79 24.94 -3.45
N ASP A 902 37.77 25.84 -3.59
CA ASP A 902 37.77 27.09 -2.84
C ASP A 902 36.65 28.01 -3.34
N GLY A 903 36.14 28.88 -2.47
CA GLY A 903 35.08 29.82 -2.78
C GLY A 903 35.06 31.03 -1.87
N ARG A 904 34.20 32.01 -2.17
CA ARG A 904 34.07 33.28 -1.42
C ARG A 904 35.37 34.12 -1.37
N GLN A 905 36.31 33.89 -2.28
CA GLN A 905 37.57 34.63 -2.43
C GLN A 905 37.63 35.28 -3.83
N THR A 906 38.47 36.31 -4.00
CA THR A 906 38.64 36.98 -5.31
C THR A 906 39.31 36.06 -6.34
N GLN A 907 40.14 35.13 -5.89
CA GLN A 907 40.85 34.14 -6.73
C GLN A 907 40.07 32.81 -6.87
N ALA A 908 38.95 32.63 -6.17
CA ALA A 908 38.11 31.44 -6.25
C ALA A 908 36.69 31.75 -5.77
N VAL A 909 35.71 31.73 -6.68
CA VAL A 909 34.32 32.10 -6.34
C VAL A 909 33.46 30.94 -5.84
N GLY A 910 33.91 29.70 -6.03
CA GLY A 910 33.17 28.47 -5.69
C GLY A 910 32.24 27.98 -6.79
N MET A 911 31.52 26.89 -6.51
CA MET A 911 30.64 26.19 -7.45
C MET A 911 29.25 25.93 -6.85
N SER A 912 28.24 25.83 -7.71
CA SER A 912 26.97 25.15 -7.41
C SER A 912 27.12 23.63 -7.52
N ALA A 913 26.17 22.86 -6.98
CA ALA A 913 26.20 21.39 -7.08
C ALA A 913 26.24 20.92 -8.55
N LYS A 914 25.45 21.58 -9.42
CA LYS A 914 25.44 21.34 -10.87
C LYS A 914 26.78 21.61 -11.54
N GLN A 915 27.47 22.67 -11.14
CA GLN A 915 28.80 23.02 -11.68
C GLN A 915 29.87 22.01 -11.24
N LEU A 916 29.84 21.61 -9.96
CA LEU A 916 30.75 20.58 -9.43
C LEU A 916 30.51 19.22 -10.10
N THR A 917 29.25 18.83 -10.28
CA THR A 917 28.89 17.58 -10.98
C THR A 917 29.46 17.57 -12.41
N ASN A 918 29.19 18.61 -13.19
CA ASN A 918 29.71 18.74 -14.56
C ASN A 918 31.25 18.74 -14.60
N PHE A 919 31.90 19.39 -13.64
CA PHE A 919 33.36 19.38 -13.51
C PHE A 919 33.90 17.97 -13.26
N LEU A 920 33.31 17.22 -12.32
CA LEU A 920 33.74 15.85 -12.00
C LEU A 920 33.57 14.92 -13.21
N VAL A 921 32.41 14.95 -13.88
CA VAL A 921 32.16 14.19 -15.12
C VAL A 921 33.21 14.52 -16.18
N ASN A 922 33.44 15.80 -16.48
CA ASN A 922 34.31 16.22 -17.57
C ASN A 922 35.82 16.07 -17.31
N ARG A 923 36.25 15.99 -16.05
CA ARG A 923 37.68 16.05 -15.67
C ARG A 923 38.21 14.77 -15.00
N PHE A 924 37.34 13.98 -14.39
CA PHE A 924 37.72 12.75 -13.67
C PHE A 924 36.83 11.53 -14.03
N ASN A 925 35.61 11.76 -14.53
CA ASN A 925 34.63 10.72 -14.86
C ASN A 925 34.48 9.63 -13.77
N PRO A 926 34.19 9.99 -12.50
CA PRO A 926 34.00 9.00 -11.47
C PRO A 926 32.67 8.26 -11.66
N ARG A 927 32.62 7.01 -11.21
CA ARG A 927 31.41 6.19 -11.18
C ARG A 927 30.42 6.67 -10.12
N TRP A 928 30.92 7.14 -8.97
CA TRP A 928 30.09 7.74 -7.92
C TRP A 928 30.75 9.01 -7.38
N ALA A 929 29.94 9.99 -6.97
CA ALA A 929 30.42 11.18 -6.28
C ALA A 929 29.37 11.74 -5.30
N LEU A 930 29.80 12.09 -4.10
CA LEU A 930 28.95 12.59 -3.01
C LEU A 930 29.46 13.96 -2.54
N ASN A 931 28.57 14.95 -2.44
CA ASN A 931 28.89 16.27 -1.89
C ASN A 931 28.82 16.24 -0.36
N LEU A 932 29.87 16.74 0.30
CA LEU A 932 29.99 16.82 1.76
C LEU A 932 29.79 18.26 2.27
N ASP A 933 30.11 18.53 3.54
CA ASP A 933 30.02 19.88 4.09
C ASP A 933 30.98 20.83 3.38
N GLY A 934 30.44 21.96 2.92
CA GLY A 934 31.17 22.95 2.14
C GLY A 934 31.42 24.24 2.92
N GLY A 935 31.42 25.36 2.20
CA GLY A 935 31.59 26.67 2.83
C GLY A 935 32.90 26.76 3.61
N GLY A 936 32.84 27.33 4.82
CA GLY A 936 34.02 27.49 5.68
C GLY A 936 34.63 26.17 6.19
N SER A 937 33.91 25.05 6.07
CA SER A 937 34.41 23.72 6.45
C SER A 937 35.43 23.15 5.45
N THR A 938 35.35 23.60 4.19
CA THR A 938 36.13 23.09 3.04
C THR A 938 37.64 23.13 3.29
N THR A 939 38.21 22.00 3.67
CA THR A 939 39.62 21.89 4.07
C THR A 939 40.21 20.53 3.68
N MET A 940 41.36 20.56 3.00
CA MET A 940 42.19 19.39 2.70
C MET A 940 43.59 19.60 3.30
N SER A 941 44.13 18.58 3.98
CA SER A 941 45.48 18.58 4.53
C SER A 941 46.29 17.35 4.07
N ILE A 942 47.60 17.50 3.89
CA ILE A 942 48.52 16.41 3.55
C ILE A 942 49.73 16.44 4.50
N ARG A 943 50.23 15.27 4.90
CA ARG A 943 51.47 15.12 5.66
C ARG A 943 52.67 15.00 4.72
N ARG A 944 53.64 15.88 4.91
CA ARG A 944 54.96 15.87 4.27
C ARG A 944 56.07 15.68 5.30
N SER A 945 57.32 15.64 4.84
CA SER A 945 58.51 15.59 5.71
C SER A 945 58.63 16.79 6.67
N SER A 946 58.05 17.94 6.29
CA SER A 946 58.02 19.19 7.06
C SER A 946 56.94 19.24 8.15
N GLY A 947 55.94 18.35 8.11
CA GLY A 947 54.77 18.38 9.00
C GLY A 947 53.45 18.13 8.26
N VAL A 948 52.34 18.57 8.85
CA VAL A 948 51.04 18.63 8.15
C VAL A 948 50.89 19.99 7.51
N GLU A 949 50.48 20.01 6.24
CA GLU A 949 50.24 21.20 5.42
C GLU A 949 48.77 21.23 4.99
N VAL A 950 48.13 22.39 5.09
CA VAL A 950 46.79 22.65 4.53
C VAL A 950 46.97 23.02 3.06
N ILE A 951 46.31 22.30 2.16
CA ILE A 951 46.56 22.38 0.71
C ILE A 951 45.72 23.48 0.05
N ASN A 952 44.44 23.57 0.40
CA ASN A 952 43.56 24.61 -0.13
C ASN A 952 43.61 25.89 0.73
N TYR A 953 42.71 26.83 0.47
CA TYR A 953 42.68 28.13 1.17
C TYR A 953 41.35 28.29 1.92
N PRO A 954 41.24 27.80 3.17
CA PRO A 954 40.02 27.91 3.97
C PRO A 954 39.48 29.34 4.08
N CYS A 955 38.15 29.48 4.15
CA CYS A 955 37.48 30.78 4.13
C CYS A 955 36.72 31.12 5.43
N SER A 956 36.94 30.38 6.53
CA SER A 956 36.12 30.53 7.75
C SER A 956 36.41 31.84 8.50
N ASP A 957 37.67 32.27 8.52
CA ASP A 957 38.14 33.37 9.38
C ASP A 957 38.36 34.69 8.62
N GLY A 958 37.81 34.80 7.40
CA GLY A 958 37.92 35.99 6.55
C GLY A 958 39.30 36.19 5.88
N SER A 959 40.21 35.23 6.01
CA SER A 959 41.52 35.21 5.36
C SER A 959 41.40 35.05 3.83
N ASP A 960 41.83 36.06 3.08
CA ASP A 960 41.91 36.01 1.62
C ASP A 960 43.27 35.49 1.15
N GLY A 961 43.32 34.18 0.86
CA GLY A 961 44.48 33.58 0.18
C GLY A 961 45.64 33.15 1.09
N THR A 962 45.37 32.76 2.34
CA THR A 962 46.33 32.01 3.17
C THR A 962 45.89 30.55 3.37
N HIS A 963 46.84 29.64 3.64
CA HIS A 963 46.57 28.25 4.03
C HIS A 963 46.19 28.12 5.51
N THR A 964 45.47 29.10 6.06
CA THR A 964 45.07 29.18 7.47
C THR A 964 43.59 29.55 7.57
N GLY A 965 43.00 29.50 8.78
CA GLY A 965 41.58 29.80 8.96
C GLY A 965 40.66 28.60 8.72
N GLU A 966 41.17 27.39 9.01
CA GLU A 966 40.38 26.16 9.01
C GLU A 966 39.22 26.25 10.00
N ARG A 967 38.01 25.90 9.57
CA ARG A 967 36.91 25.72 10.51
C ARG A 967 37.10 24.44 11.33
N LYS A 968 36.89 24.54 12.64
CA LYS A 968 36.74 23.38 13.51
C LYS A 968 35.49 22.59 13.17
N VAL A 969 35.67 21.36 12.70
CA VAL A 969 34.59 20.41 12.39
C VAL A 969 34.71 19.16 13.28
N SER A 970 33.67 18.34 13.31
CA SER A 970 33.61 17.16 14.20
C SER A 970 33.71 15.81 13.47
N SER A 971 33.77 15.84 12.14
CA SER A 971 33.98 14.66 11.31
C SER A 971 35.03 14.95 10.24
N HIS A 972 35.90 13.98 10.00
CA HIS A 972 36.99 14.05 9.02
C HIS A 972 37.11 12.70 8.32
N ILE A 973 37.45 12.73 7.02
CA ILE A 973 37.84 11.53 6.29
C ILE A 973 39.35 11.60 6.09
N CYS A 974 40.07 10.61 6.59
CA CYS A 974 41.53 10.55 6.57
C CYS A 974 42.01 9.37 5.71
N ILE A 975 43.21 9.51 5.17
CA ILE A 975 43.97 8.43 4.53
C ILE A 975 45.09 8.06 5.49
N VAL A 976 45.17 6.77 5.84
CA VAL A 976 46.19 6.25 6.75
C VAL A 976 46.95 5.08 6.12
N ARG A 977 48.20 4.91 6.54
CA ARG A 977 48.96 3.68 6.27
C ARG A 977 48.30 2.49 6.97
N LYS A 978 48.26 1.33 6.33
CA LYS A 978 47.57 0.14 6.83
C LYS A 978 48.20 -0.43 8.10
#